data_AF-A0A838DLK1-F1
#
_entry.id   AF-A0A838DLK1-F1
#
_cell.length_a   1.000
_cell.length_b   1.000
_cell.length_c   1.000
_cell.angle_alpha   90.00
_cell.angle_beta   90.00
_cell.angle_gamma   90.00
#
_symmetry.space_group_name_H-M   'P 1'
#
loop_
_entity.id
_entity.type
_entity.pdbx_description
1 polymer ?
#
loop_
_entity_poly.entity_id
_entity_poly.type
_entity_poly.pdbx_seq_one_letter_code
_entity_poly.pdbx_strand_id
1 'polypeptide(L)'
;MARKKETHGTISPEEQAEIQRLLEQVHIIAQELHASSDPQQAEAALAGISGTSETIQTAFAKALSRVRDADAADVLLAMHTFSSAKESRKEARRSLIHLEGAKVYPLWRPPAGQPAVIVANPPRFWKGLATEIREQGEMQLFLCWERGIDYGEVRMLSFLLDFWRDGVKDFALDTSDRRHVEESIAVFTSKEENGQLVDCTLAEARRLVEEALSVNKWRGTTPHKDYRHYLPSVRALLFDAPDVDQDRGRTFINPELEPDEIAVNYTGAWSMGDYGLTYDLLARNNSMREELSRAEWIEQHRAWADEAKPARMELGFAYEREQTQSALWLPTPIIGGRGSARKEVELGWSLELSETPLSGTLKDMPMGTVVNKDTGRHWFWTSCTLAREEDGWRIQSITDEGARAQGLPTAELQKHIKQHEDRVQKIVRQQQSADMSASLQKPDIGTLFDEVIRRMQQTMAYDDALIVKLPLVRTVYESAFSHAMAIGAAERAAAYLARMAQRFPENRADILRQLAALQAEIGDTYGEHDMQERARRFYTLSEQALRESIEVQSTPLSYIMLAQLKMRISDEVDEAEQLLHQAQDLRSNRNEEMVIEAGFGDVASNRGQFEKALRHYGRAAELSPDYQGIWNAIGQAQKQLKRSEEAEVSFKRALQENQRDLEAYT
;
A
#
# COMPACT_ATOMS: atom_id res chain seq x y z
N MET A 1 23.15 46.27 11.50
CA MET A 1 23.94 46.67 12.68
C MET A 1 24.70 45.45 13.20
N ALA A 2 25.93 45.66 13.67
CA ALA A 2 27.02 44.69 13.73
C ALA A 2 26.73 43.36 14.46
N ARG A 3 27.14 42.24 13.85
CA ARG A 3 27.46 40.99 14.55
C ARG A 3 28.49 41.30 15.63
N LYS A 4 28.12 41.12 16.89
CA LYS A 4 29.09 41.02 17.99
C LYS A 4 29.91 39.76 17.72
N LYS A 5 31.09 39.93 17.13
CA LYS A 5 32.17 38.93 17.13
C LYS A 5 32.45 38.66 18.61
N GLU A 6 32.04 37.51 19.13
CA GLU A 6 32.65 36.98 20.33
C GLU A 6 34.11 36.71 19.99
N THR A 7 34.97 37.59 20.50
CA THR A 7 36.40 37.41 20.54
C THR A 7 36.67 36.14 21.34
N HIS A 8 36.96 35.02 20.67
CA HIS A 8 37.79 33.98 21.27
C HIS A 8 39.10 34.66 21.68
N GLY A 9 39.24 34.93 22.97
CA GLY A 9 40.45 35.47 23.55
C GLY A 9 41.58 34.50 23.23
N THR A 10 42.49 34.91 22.36
CA THR A 10 43.82 34.31 22.28
C THR A 10 44.42 34.39 23.67
N ILE A 11 44.59 33.24 24.31
CA ILE A 11 45.26 33.11 25.61
C ILE A 11 46.60 33.84 25.50
N SER A 12 46.80 34.84 26.36
CA SER A 12 48.02 35.64 26.34
C SER A 12 49.25 34.78 26.70
N PRO A 13 50.47 35.16 26.32
CA PRO A 13 51.67 34.44 26.72
C PRO A 13 51.82 34.30 28.25
N GLU A 14 51.31 35.29 29.01
CA GLU A 14 51.30 35.26 30.48
C GLU A 14 50.30 34.23 31.03
N GLU A 15 49.08 34.18 30.46
CA GLU A 15 48.08 33.18 30.81
C GLU A 15 48.52 31.76 30.41
N GLN A 16 49.23 31.60 29.30
CA GLN A 16 49.83 30.31 28.91
C GLN A 16 50.91 29.87 29.91
N ALA A 17 51.76 30.79 30.37
CA ALA A 17 52.77 30.49 31.39
C ALA A 17 52.13 30.15 32.76
N GLU A 18 50.96 30.67 33.05
CA GLU A 18 50.19 30.34 34.26
C GLU A 18 49.50 28.97 34.16
N ILE A 19 48.89 28.65 33.01
CA ILE A 19 48.35 27.30 32.73
C ILE A 19 49.44 26.24 32.82
N GLN A 20 50.62 26.52 32.27
CA GLN A 20 51.76 25.59 32.33
C GLN A 20 52.23 25.36 33.76
N ARG A 21 52.27 26.40 34.59
CA ARG A 21 52.59 26.29 36.03
C ARG A 21 51.56 25.45 36.78
N LEU A 22 50.27 25.61 36.48
CA LEU A 22 49.22 24.77 37.07
C LEU A 22 49.35 23.31 36.63
N LEU A 23 49.71 23.05 35.36
CA LEU A 23 49.92 21.70 34.84
C LEU A 23 51.09 20.98 35.55
N GLU A 24 52.17 21.71 35.85
CA GLU A 24 53.30 21.17 36.62
C GLU A 24 52.93 20.83 38.07
N GLN A 25 51.87 21.42 38.60
CA GLN A 25 51.40 21.22 39.98
C GLN A 25 50.29 20.17 40.11
N VAL A 26 49.79 19.60 39.00
CA VAL A 26 48.66 18.65 38.99
C VAL A 26 48.86 17.50 39.97
N HIS A 27 50.07 16.92 40.02
CA HIS A 27 50.38 15.84 40.94
C HIS A 27 50.28 16.27 42.42
N ILE A 28 50.72 17.49 42.74
CA ILE A 28 50.66 18.04 44.11
C ILE A 28 49.20 18.28 44.49
N ILE A 29 48.42 18.88 43.59
CA ILE A 29 46.99 19.16 43.81
C ILE A 29 46.23 17.83 44.00
N ALA A 30 46.52 16.80 43.19
CA ALA A 30 45.92 15.49 43.37
C ALA A 30 46.28 14.86 44.72
N GLN A 31 47.54 14.96 45.18
CA GLN A 31 47.94 14.50 46.51
C GLN A 31 47.18 15.22 47.64
N GLU A 32 47.02 16.55 47.53
CA GLU A 32 46.26 17.35 48.49
C GLU A 32 44.76 16.97 48.48
N LEU A 33 44.20 16.68 47.31
CA LEU A 33 42.84 16.16 47.19
C LEU A 33 42.71 14.80 47.90
N HIS A 34 43.63 13.86 47.67
CA HIS A 34 43.65 12.57 48.37
C HIS A 34 43.85 12.69 49.89
N ALA A 35 44.53 13.73 50.36
CA ALA A 35 44.69 14.04 51.78
C ALA A 35 43.47 14.75 52.41
N SER A 36 42.54 15.25 51.59
CA SER A 36 41.36 15.96 52.08
C SER A 36 40.35 15.02 52.76
N SER A 37 39.90 15.41 53.95
CA SER A 37 38.95 14.66 54.78
C SER A 37 37.57 15.33 54.89
N ASP A 38 37.45 16.57 54.41
CA ASP A 38 36.21 17.34 54.36
C ASP A 38 36.16 18.22 53.09
N PRO A 39 34.97 18.73 52.69
CA PRO A 39 34.84 19.58 51.50
C PRO A 39 35.65 20.88 51.53
N GLN A 40 35.91 21.47 52.71
CA GLN A 40 36.68 22.71 52.80
C GLN A 40 38.16 22.47 52.48
N GLN A 41 38.71 21.31 52.88
CA GLN A 41 40.06 20.89 52.53
C GLN A 41 40.20 20.61 51.03
N ALA A 42 39.18 20.02 50.40
CA ALA A 42 39.16 19.79 48.95
C ALA A 42 39.06 21.11 48.15
N GLU A 43 38.23 22.06 48.61
CA GLU A 43 38.17 23.42 48.05
C GLU A 43 39.50 24.17 48.23
N ALA A 44 40.18 23.99 49.37
CA ALA A 44 41.48 24.58 49.63
C ALA A 44 42.58 24.07 48.68
N ALA A 45 42.59 22.76 48.37
CA ALA A 45 43.50 22.17 47.38
C ALA A 45 43.29 22.77 45.97
N LEU A 46 42.07 23.20 45.65
CA LEU A 46 41.74 23.85 44.39
C LEU A 46 41.92 25.38 44.42
N ALA A 47 42.34 25.99 45.54
CA ALA A 47 42.38 27.44 45.67
C ALA A 47 43.31 28.11 44.63
N GLY A 48 44.43 27.45 44.29
CA GLY A 48 45.35 27.92 43.26
C GLY A 48 44.73 27.95 41.86
N ILE A 49 43.78 27.07 41.56
CA ILE A 49 43.03 27.06 40.29
C ILE A 49 41.86 28.04 40.37
N SER A 50 41.10 27.99 41.45
CA SER A 50 39.87 28.78 41.65
C SER A 50 40.13 30.28 41.77
N GLY A 51 41.35 30.67 42.18
CA GLY A 51 41.81 32.07 42.22
C GLY A 51 42.17 32.66 40.85
N THR A 52 42.24 31.85 39.78
CA THR A 52 42.53 32.31 38.41
C THR A 52 41.26 32.70 37.64
N SER A 53 41.42 33.35 36.49
CA SER A 53 40.29 33.73 35.63
C SER A 53 39.53 32.51 35.08
N GLU A 54 38.22 32.64 34.82
CA GLU A 54 37.41 31.56 34.25
C GLU A 54 37.95 31.08 32.88
N THR A 55 38.62 31.95 32.13
CA THR A 55 39.33 31.62 30.88
C THR A 55 40.52 30.69 31.13
N ILE A 56 41.32 30.94 32.18
CA ILE A 56 42.44 30.08 32.57
C ILE A 56 41.92 28.73 33.07
N GLN A 57 40.88 28.73 33.92
CA GLN A 57 40.30 27.50 34.47
C GLN A 57 39.74 26.58 33.37
N THR A 58 39.03 27.14 32.38
CA THR A 58 38.49 26.37 31.25
C THR A 58 39.61 25.85 30.33
N ALA A 59 40.60 26.68 30.01
CA ALA A 59 41.75 26.26 29.21
C ALA A 59 42.60 25.19 29.92
N PHE A 60 42.77 25.30 31.23
CA PHE A 60 43.44 24.31 32.07
C PHE A 60 42.68 22.99 32.11
N ALA A 61 41.36 23.00 32.33
CA ALA A 61 40.53 21.79 32.28
C ALA A 61 40.63 21.09 30.91
N LYS A 62 40.71 21.84 29.81
CA LYS A 62 40.90 21.29 28.46
C LYS A 62 42.32 20.74 28.24
N ALA A 63 43.33 21.29 28.90
CA ALA A 63 44.69 20.79 28.85
C ALA A 63 44.84 19.47 29.64
N LEU A 64 44.18 19.34 30.79
CA LEU A 64 44.17 18.11 31.60
C LEU A 64 43.65 16.89 30.85
N SER A 65 42.69 17.06 29.94
CA SER A 65 42.20 15.96 29.11
C SER A 65 43.27 15.35 28.18
N ARG A 66 44.40 16.03 27.99
CA ARG A 66 45.53 15.58 27.16
C ARG A 66 46.65 14.92 27.97
N VAL A 67 46.70 15.16 29.28
CA VAL A 67 47.72 14.59 30.19
C VAL A 67 47.48 13.08 30.39
N ARG A 68 46.21 12.65 30.42
CA ARG A 68 45.79 11.23 30.41
C ARG A 68 46.36 10.38 31.55
N ASP A 69 46.44 10.94 32.75
CA ASP A 69 46.74 10.21 33.97
C ASP A 69 45.60 10.36 35.00
N ALA A 70 45.70 9.57 36.08
CA ALA A 70 44.70 9.55 37.14
C ALA A 70 44.64 10.88 37.91
N ASP A 71 45.77 11.55 38.08
CA ASP A 71 45.84 12.84 38.79
C ASP A 71 45.09 13.93 38.02
N ALA A 72 45.21 13.97 36.69
CA ALA A 72 44.42 14.86 35.86
C ALA A 72 42.91 14.56 35.96
N ALA A 73 42.54 13.28 36.03
CA ALA A 73 41.15 12.89 36.23
C ALA A 73 40.63 13.30 37.63
N ASP A 74 41.46 13.19 38.66
CA ASP A 74 41.14 13.60 40.04
C ASP A 74 40.91 15.11 40.13
N VAL A 75 41.80 15.90 39.56
CA VAL A 75 41.67 17.36 39.51
C VAL A 75 40.45 17.78 38.68
N LEU A 76 40.17 17.12 37.55
CA LEU A 76 38.97 17.39 36.75
C LEU A 76 37.68 17.07 37.50
N LEU A 77 37.64 15.95 38.24
CA LEU A 77 36.51 15.60 39.09
C LEU A 77 36.30 16.63 40.20
N ALA A 78 37.39 17.07 40.84
CA ALA A 78 37.34 18.09 41.88
C ALA A 78 36.89 19.45 41.34
N MET A 79 37.40 19.89 40.19
CA MET A 79 36.95 21.10 39.50
C MET A 79 35.47 21.04 39.11
N HIS A 80 35.00 19.89 38.59
CA HIS A 80 33.59 19.70 38.28
C HIS A 80 32.70 19.80 39.53
N THR A 81 33.18 19.27 40.65
CA THR A 81 32.45 19.17 41.91
C THR A 81 32.37 20.51 42.66
N PHE A 82 33.49 21.25 42.74
CA PHE A 82 33.64 22.38 43.66
C PHE A 82 33.82 23.75 43.00
N SER A 83 34.07 23.84 41.68
CA SER A 83 34.28 25.15 41.05
C SER A 83 33.00 26.00 41.06
N SER A 84 33.12 27.26 41.48
CA SER A 84 32.02 28.24 41.42
C SER A 84 31.73 28.73 39.99
N ALA A 85 32.69 28.60 39.07
CA ALA A 85 32.60 29.07 37.70
C ALA A 85 31.82 28.08 36.81
N LYS A 86 30.78 28.57 36.12
CA LYS A 86 29.83 27.73 35.37
C LYS A 86 30.51 27.06 34.18
N GLU A 87 31.30 27.79 33.41
CA GLU A 87 31.93 27.24 32.21
C GLU A 87 33.12 26.34 32.56
N SER A 88 33.82 26.64 33.66
CA SER A 88 34.85 25.76 34.25
C SER A 88 34.28 24.38 34.60
N ARG A 89 33.14 24.31 35.30
CA ARG A 89 32.48 23.03 35.64
C ARG A 89 32.03 22.22 34.43
N LYS A 90 31.51 22.89 33.39
CA LYS A 90 31.08 22.23 32.14
C LYS A 90 32.26 21.66 31.37
N GLU A 91 33.33 22.44 31.21
CA GLU A 91 34.52 21.99 30.50
C GLU A 91 35.23 20.87 31.27
N ALA A 92 35.31 20.96 32.61
CA ALA A 92 35.85 19.89 33.45
C ALA A 92 35.09 18.56 33.26
N ARG A 93 33.75 18.60 33.20
CA ARG A 93 32.92 17.41 32.92
C ARG A 93 33.15 16.85 31.52
N ARG A 94 33.26 17.71 30.50
CA ARG A 94 33.55 17.29 29.12
C ARG A 94 34.93 16.64 29.01
N SER A 95 35.94 17.23 29.65
CA SER A 95 37.28 16.69 29.73
C SER A 95 37.34 15.36 30.48
N LEU A 96 36.53 15.18 31.53
CA LEU A 96 36.41 13.91 32.25
C LEU A 96 35.83 12.81 31.36
N ILE A 97 34.73 13.08 30.63
CA ILE A 97 34.15 12.14 29.65
C ILE A 97 35.19 11.75 28.58
N HIS A 98 36.03 12.70 28.16
CA HIS A 98 37.11 12.40 27.21
C HIS A 98 38.16 11.43 27.80
N LEU A 99 38.54 11.59 29.07
CA LEU A 99 39.45 10.67 29.77
C LEU A 99 38.82 9.30 30.03
N GLU A 100 37.53 9.24 30.36
CA GLU A 100 36.78 7.98 30.52
C GLU A 100 36.75 7.19 29.20
N GLY A 101 36.56 7.87 28.07
CA GLY A 101 36.69 7.28 26.72
C GLY A 101 38.08 6.72 26.44
N ALA A 102 39.12 7.27 27.08
CA ALA A 102 40.50 6.78 27.05
C ALA A 102 40.82 5.75 28.16
N LYS A 103 39.82 5.30 28.92
CA LYS A 103 39.93 4.37 30.07
C LYS A 103 40.79 4.90 31.22
N VAL A 104 40.86 6.22 31.39
CA VAL A 104 41.51 6.87 32.53
C VAL A 104 40.40 7.37 33.46
N TYR A 105 40.42 6.93 34.71
CA TYR A 105 39.38 7.20 35.69
C TYR A 105 39.96 7.89 36.93
N PRO A 106 39.21 8.78 37.59
CA PRO A 106 39.63 9.36 38.86
C PRO A 106 39.71 8.28 39.95
N LEU A 107 40.75 8.36 40.76
CA LEU A 107 40.98 7.54 41.94
C LEU A 107 40.51 8.25 43.22
N TRP A 108 40.51 9.59 43.21
CA TRP A 108 40.03 10.41 44.29
C TRP A 108 38.51 10.38 44.39
N ARG A 109 38.00 10.40 45.62
CA ARG A 109 36.56 10.47 45.92
C ARG A 109 36.28 11.69 46.78
N PRO A 110 35.30 12.55 46.41
CA PRO A 110 34.98 13.73 47.20
C PRO A 110 34.54 13.33 48.63
N PRO A 111 35.05 14.00 49.68
CA PRO A 111 34.63 13.74 51.06
C PRO A 111 33.13 13.91 51.26
N ALA A 112 32.52 13.07 52.10
CA ALA A 112 31.07 13.04 52.32
C ALA A 112 30.58 14.24 53.15
N GLY A 113 30.48 15.40 52.52
CA GLY A 113 29.56 16.49 52.86
C GLY A 113 28.75 16.77 51.61
N GLN A 114 27.44 16.56 51.66
CA GLN A 114 26.55 16.62 50.49
C GLN A 114 26.88 17.83 49.60
N PRO A 115 27.41 17.64 48.38
CA PRO A 115 27.10 18.56 47.31
C PRO A 115 25.59 18.44 47.11
N ALA A 116 24.89 19.55 46.92
CA ALA A 116 23.50 19.51 46.47
C ALA A 116 23.43 18.56 45.27
N VAL A 117 22.79 17.40 45.43
CA VAL A 117 22.47 16.54 44.30
C VAL A 117 21.61 17.43 43.43
N ILE A 118 22.17 17.92 42.33
CA ILE A 118 21.37 18.59 41.31
C ILE A 118 20.56 17.46 40.68
N VAL A 119 19.41 17.18 41.28
CA VAL A 119 18.44 16.22 40.76
C VAL A 119 18.06 16.74 39.39
N ALA A 120 18.41 16.00 38.34
CA ALA A 120 17.96 16.32 37.01
C ALA A 120 16.44 16.47 37.04
N ASN A 121 15.91 17.54 36.46
CA ASN A 121 14.48 17.74 36.42
C ASN A 121 13.80 16.53 35.77
N PRO A 122 12.60 16.13 36.23
CA PRO A 122 11.86 15.05 35.61
C PRO A 122 11.63 15.36 34.12
N PRO A 123 11.60 14.35 33.24
CA PRO A 123 11.34 14.57 31.82
C PRO A 123 10.05 15.37 31.62
N ARG A 124 10.11 16.41 30.78
CA ARG A 124 8.96 17.24 30.45
C ARG A 124 8.58 16.98 29.00
N PHE A 125 7.30 16.66 28.76
CA PHE A 125 6.80 16.58 27.40
C PHE A 125 6.91 17.96 26.74
N TRP A 126 7.57 18.01 25.59
CA TRP A 126 7.80 19.26 24.87
C TRP A 126 6.80 19.43 23.72
N LYS A 127 6.72 18.45 22.82
CA LYS A 127 5.76 18.44 21.71
C LYS A 127 5.61 17.04 21.12
N GLY A 128 4.44 16.77 20.55
CA GLY A 128 4.18 15.64 19.67
C GLY A 128 3.81 16.13 18.27
N LEU A 129 4.23 15.39 17.25
CA LEU A 129 3.91 15.67 15.86
C LEU A 129 3.52 14.37 15.17
N ALA A 130 2.49 14.41 14.35
CA ALA A 130 2.05 13.27 13.56
C ALA A 130 1.77 13.70 12.11
N THR A 131 1.92 12.81 11.15
CA THR A 131 1.54 13.08 9.76
C THR A 131 0.04 12.98 9.58
N GLU A 132 -0.57 13.93 8.86
CA GLU A 132 -2.01 13.97 8.59
C GLU A 132 -2.38 13.21 7.30
N ILE A 133 -2.05 11.92 7.29
CA ILE A 133 -2.22 10.98 6.16
C ILE A 133 -2.73 9.60 6.62
N ARG A 134 -3.51 9.55 7.70
CA ARG A 134 -3.98 8.30 8.33
C ARG A 134 -4.69 7.36 7.35
N GLU A 135 -5.29 7.89 6.29
CA GLU A 135 -5.93 7.13 5.21
C GLU A 135 -4.97 6.26 4.40
N GLN A 136 -3.69 6.61 4.36
CA GLN A 136 -2.66 5.86 3.63
C GLN A 136 -2.19 4.61 4.39
N GLY A 137 -2.72 4.34 5.59
CA GLY A 137 -2.39 3.18 6.42
C GLY A 137 -1.07 3.29 7.16
N GLU A 138 -0.08 4.00 6.61
CA GLU A 138 1.19 4.29 7.27
C GLU A 138 1.28 5.75 7.70
N MET A 139 1.71 5.99 8.94
CA MET A 139 1.91 7.34 9.46
C MET A 139 3.13 7.45 10.35
N GLN A 140 3.75 8.62 10.35
CA GLN A 140 4.88 8.94 11.22
C GLN A 140 4.40 9.69 12.47
N LEU A 141 4.90 9.29 13.63
CA LEU A 141 4.65 9.94 14.92
C LEU A 141 5.97 10.26 15.62
N PHE A 142 6.14 11.50 16.07
CA PHE A 142 7.30 11.99 16.82
C PHE A 142 6.87 12.49 18.20
N LEU A 143 7.53 12.02 19.27
CA LEU A 143 7.32 12.48 20.64
C LEU A 143 8.62 13.01 21.22
N CYS A 144 8.64 14.28 21.59
CA CYS A 144 9.83 14.96 22.08
C CYS A 144 9.73 15.25 23.58
N TRP A 145 10.72 14.80 24.35
CA TRP A 145 10.81 14.96 25.79
C TRP A 145 12.08 15.72 26.18
N GLU A 146 11.91 16.90 26.77
CA GLU A 146 13.01 17.69 27.34
C GLU A 146 13.49 17.05 28.65
N ARG A 147 14.79 17.03 28.89
CA ARG A 147 15.43 16.44 30.08
C ARG A 147 16.75 17.11 30.44
N GLY A 148 17.25 16.76 31.62
CA GLY A 148 18.49 17.30 32.17
C GLY A 148 18.24 18.51 33.09
N ILE A 149 19.31 19.01 33.70
CA ILE A 149 19.26 20.06 34.74
C ILE A 149 18.64 21.35 34.19
N ASP A 150 19.02 21.74 32.97
CA ASP A 150 18.55 22.97 32.30
C ASP A 150 17.56 22.68 31.16
N TYR A 151 17.02 21.45 31.05
CA TYR A 151 16.22 20.99 29.89
C TYR A 151 16.91 21.16 28.52
N GLY A 152 18.25 21.07 28.50
CA GLY A 152 19.06 21.27 27.29
C GLY A 152 19.11 20.06 26.35
N GLU A 153 18.66 18.89 26.79
CA GLU A 153 18.63 17.65 26.01
C GLU A 153 17.18 17.30 25.68
N VAL A 154 16.94 16.87 24.44
CA VAL A 154 15.64 16.38 23.96
C VAL A 154 15.80 14.92 23.56
N ARG A 155 14.96 14.07 24.14
CA ARG A 155 14.79 12.69 23.70
C ARG A 155 13.61 12.63 22.73
N MET A 156 13.86 12.17 21.51
CA MET A 156 12.85 12.01 20.47
C MET A 156 12.53 10.53 20.27
N LEU A 157 11.26 10.16 20.40
CA LEU A 157 10.74 8.85 20.03
C LEU A 157 10.08 9.01 18.66
N SER A 158 10.55 8.25 17.67
CA SER A 158 10.03 8.26 16.31
C SER A 158 9.39 6.92 16.02
N PHE A 159 8.11 6.90 15.67
CA PHE A 159 7.36 5.70 15.31
C PHE A 159 6.92 5.77 13.85
N LEU A 160 7.11 4.68 13.11
CA LEU A 160 6.34 4.41 11.90
C LEU A 160 5.23 3.42 12.29
N LEU A 161 3.99 3.89 12.19
CA LEU A 161 2.80 3.11 12.51
C LEU A 161 2.17 2.64 11.20
N ASP A 162 1.83 1.36 11.12
CA ASP A 162 1.12 0.70 10.02
C ASP A 162 -0.17 0.09 10.57
N PHE A 163 -1.31 0.57 10.07
CA PHE A 163 -2.63 0.11 10.50
C PHE A 163 -3.20 -1.03 9.65
N TRP A 164 -2.54 -1.41 8.56
CA TRP A 164 -2.99 -2.48 7.67
C TRP A 164 -2.40 -3.84 8.06
N ARG A 165 -1.12 -3.88 8.44
CA ARG A 165 -0.41 -5.15 8.67
C ARG A 165 0.54 -5.15 9.86
N ASP A 166 1.53 -4.25 9.89
CA ASP A 166 2.70 -4.41 10.75
C ASP A 166 2.58 -3.70 12.11
N GLY A 167 1.52 -2.95 12.38
CA GLY A 167 1.32 -2.27 13.66
C GLY A 167 2.42 -1.25 13.94
N VAL A 168 3.20 -1.44 15.00
CA VAL A 168 4.45 -0.67 15.20
C VAL A 168 5.53 -1.23 14.28
N LYS A 169 5.56 -0.69 13.05
CA LYS A 169 6.40 -1.13 11.92
C LYS A 169 7.86 -0.76 12.09
N ASP A 170 8.14 0.48 12.52
CA ASP A 170 9.50 0.96 12.83
C ASP A 170 9.51 1.84 14.09
N PHE A 171 10.65 1.90 14.75
CA PHE A 171 10.87 2.73 15.93
C PHE A 171 12.33 3.15 16.06
N ALA A 172 12.55 4.43 16.34
CA ALA A 172 13.85 4.98 16.71
C ALA A 172 13.75 5.83 17.98
N LEU A 173 14.83 5.83 18.77
CA LEU A 173 14.99 6.72 19.91
C LEU A 173 16.32 7.46 19.76
N ASP A 174 16.25 8.78 19.63
CA ASP A 174 17.42 9.66 19.58
C ASP A 174 17.46 10.58 20.79
N THR A 175 18.66 11.03 21.18
CA THR A 175 18.83 12.06 22.21
C THR A 175 19.82 13.10 21.71
N SER A 176 19.35 14.31 21.50
CA SER A 176 20.11 15.42 20.93
C SER A 176 19.65 16.75 21.53
N ASP A 177 20.24 17.88 21.12
CA ASP A 177 19.74 19.19 21.55
C ASP A 177 18.50 19.61 20.76
N ARG A 178 17.80 20.62 21.27
CA ARG A 178 16.55 21.13 20.68
C ARG A 178 16.70 21.53 19.21
N ARG A 179 17.84 22.10 18.84
CA ARG A 179 18.09 22.59 17.47
C ARG A 179 18.23 21.41 16.51
N HIS A 180 18.95 20.36 16.88
CA HIS A 180 19.10 19.16 16.05
C HIS A 180 17.77 18.43 15.84
N VAL A 181 16.91 18.39 16.87
CA VAL A 181 15.54 17.84 16.73
C VAL A 181 14.70 18.66 15.76
N GLU A 182 14.74 20.00 15.85
CA GLU A 182 14.04 20.87 14.91
C GLU A 182 14.57 20.73 13.47
N GLU A 183 15.89 20.62 13.30
CA GLU A 183 16.52 20.37 11.99
C GLU A 183 16.10 19.01 11.41
N SER A 184 16.04 17.96 12.23
CA SER A 184 15.60 16.62 11.79
C SER A 184 14.13 16.60 11.37
N ILE A 185 13.25 17.27 12.11
CA ILE A 185 11.84 17.44 11.75
C ILE A 185 11.71 18.26 10.45
N ALA A 186 12.52 19.31 10.28
CA ALA A 186 12.51 20.11 9.05
C ALA A 186 12.97 19.30 7.84
N VAL A 187 14.02 18.48 7.98
CA VAL A 187 14.49 17.57 6.93
C VAL A 187 13.41 16.56 6.58
N PHE A 188 12.72 15.98 7.57
CA PHE A 188 11.59 15.09 7.32
C PHE A 188 10.48 15.79 6.53
N THR A 189 10.07 16.99 6.95
CA THR A 189 8.98 17.76 6.32
C THR A 189 9.32 18.25 4.91
N SER A 190 10.61 18.36 4.58
CA SER A 190 11.05 18.81 3.25
C SER A 190 10.81 17.80 2.12
N LYS A 191 10.50 16.55 2.46
CA LYS A 191 10.18 15.52 1.47
C LYS A 191 8.66 15.51 1.24
N GLU A 192 8.23 15.76 0.00
CA GLU A 192 6.80 15.82 -0.35
C GLU A 192 6.04 14.52 -0.02
N GLU A 193 6.70 13.36 -0.10
CA GLU A 193 6.13 12.04 0.17
C GLU A 193 5.69 11.83 1.63
N ASN A 194 6.15 12.67 2.57
CA ASN A 194 5.96 12.45 4.00
C ASN A 194 4.66 13.02 4.59
N GLY A 195 3.85 13.72 3.77
CA GLY A 195 2.63 14.38 4.22
C GLY A 195 2.87 15.56 5.17
N GLN A 196 1.80 16.27 5.52
CA GLN A 196 1.86 17.41 6.43
C GLN A 196 2.02 16.95 7.88
N LEU A 197 3.00 17.51 8.62
CA LEU A 197 3.10 17.32 10.06
C LEU A 197 2.20 18.29 10.82
N VAL A 198 1.44 17.73 11.77
CA VAL A 198 0.50 18.47 12.60
C VAL A 198 0.72 18.16 14.08
N ASP A 199 0.32 19.11 14.93
CA ASP A 199 0.41 18.97 16.39
C ASP A 199 -0.38 17.73 16.87
N CYS A 200 0.26 16.96 17.74
CA CYS A 200 -0.27 15.73 18.33
C CYS A 200 -0.03 15.76 19.85
N THR A 201 -1.12 15.67 20.61
CA THR A 201 -1.08 15.56 22.07
C THR A 201 -0.50 14.21 22.51
N LEU A 202 -0.03 14.12 23.75
CA LEU A 202 0.44 12.85 24.31
C LEU A 202 -0.70 11.83 24.40
N ALA A 203 -1.92 12.29 24.72
CA ALA A 203 -3.11 11.44 24.75
C ALA A 203 -3.48 10.90 23.35
N GLU A 204 -3.48 11.73 22.30
CA GLU A 204 -3.68 11.29 20.91
C GLU A 204 -2.59 10.31 20.47
N ALA A 205 -1.32 10.59 20.81
CA ALA A 205 -0.20 9.71 20.52
C ALA A 205 -0.34 8.33 21.19
N ARG A 206 -0.80 8.29 22.45
CA ARG A 206 -1.08 7.05 23.17
C ARG A 206 -2.12 6.23 22.42
N ARG A 207 -3.25 6.84 22.02
CA ARG A 207 -4.30 6.17 21.23
C ARG A 207 -3.75 5.58 19.92
N LEU A 208 -2.96 6.34 19.16
CA LEU A 208 -2.39 5.87 17.89
C LEU A 208 -1.46 4.66 18.08
N VAL A 209 -0.58 4.71 19.09
CA VAL A 209 0.34 3.59 19.37
C VAL A 209 -0.42 2.37 19.91
N GLU A 210 -1.45 2.55 20.74
CA GLU A 210 -2.30 1.45 21.21
C GLU A 210 -3.05 0.77 20.06
N GLU A 211 -3.58 1.55 19.12
CA GLU A 211 -4.25 1.03 17.93
C GLU A 211 -3.27 0.22 17.06
N ALA A 212 -2.07 0.74 16.80
CA ALA A 212 -1.03 0.05 16.05
C ALA A 212 -0.59 -1.26 16.77
N LEU A 213 -0.44 -1.25 18.09
CA LEU A 213 -0.17 -2.47 18.86
C LEU A 213 -1.34 -3.47 18.81
N SER A 214 -2.58 -2.98 18.72
CA SER A 214 -3.74 -3.86 18.50
C SER A 214 -3.69 -4.55 17.14
N VAL A 215 -3.18 -3.87 16.10
CA VAL A 215 -2.95 -4.43 14.77
C VAL A 215 -1.87 -5.51 14.83
N ASN A 216 -0.74 -5.25 15.51
CA ASN A 216 0.27 -6.29 15.76
C ASN A 216 -0.34 -7.56 16.35
N LYS A 217 -1.16 -7.40 17.41
CA LYS A 217 -1.81 -8.50 18.09
C LYS A 217 -2.76 -9.26 17.17
N TRP A 218 -3.61 -8.56 16.43
CA TRP A 218 -4.61 -9.16 15.55
C TRP A 218 -3.96 -9.90 14.37
N ARG A 219 -2.94 -9.29 13.75
CA ARG A 219 -2.22 -9.87 12.60
C ARG A 219 -1.15 -10.91 12.99
N GLY A 220 -0.89 -11.08 14.29
CA GLY A 220 0.17 -11.95 14.79
C GLY A 220 1.59 -11.47 14.44
N THR A 221 1.77 -10.18 14.14
CA THR A 221 3.08 -9.58 13.87
C THR A 221 3.73 -9.11 15.17
N THR A 222 5.05 -9.09 15.22
CA THR A 222 5.80 -8.59 16.39
C THR A 222 6.18 -7.12 16.18
N PRO A 223 5.99 -6.24 17.17
CA PRO A 223 6.49 -4.86 17.11
C PRO A 223 7.98 -4.80 16.78
N HIS A 224 8.39 -3.72 16.10
CA HIS A 224 9.77 -3.49 15.67
C HIS A 224 10.79 -3.81 16.78
N LYS A 225 11.93 -4.39 16.41
CA LYS A 225 12.96 -4.84 17.37
C LYS A 225 13.42 -3.71 18.31
N ASP A 226 13.53 -2.49 17.81
CA ASP A 226 14.03 -1.35 18.59
C ASP A 226 12.94 -0.82 19.53
N TYR A 227 11.66 -0.87 19.12
CA TYR A 227 10.55 -0.63 20.03
C TYR A 227 10.61 -1.58 21.24
N ARG A 228 10.84 -2.87 20.98
CA ARG A 228 10.97 -3.88 22.05
C ARG A 228 12.20 -3.65 22.93
N HIS A 229 13.33 -3.29 22.33
CA HIS A 229 14.55 -2.95 23.06
C HIS A 229 14.35 -1.74 23.99
N TYR A 230 13.67 -0.71 23.52
CA TYR A 230 13.42 0.53 24.26
C TYR A 230 12.06 0.56 24.97
N LEU A 231 11.34 -0.56 25.06
CA LEU A 231 10.01 -0.65 25.68
C LEU A 231 9.94 -0.05 27.09
N PRO A 232 10.93 -0.22 27.98
CA PRO A 232 10.92 0.45 29.29
C PRO A 232 10.89 1.98 29.18
N SER A 233 11.61 2.56 28.21
CA SER A 233 11.59 4.00 27.95
C SER A 233 10.27 4.45 27.33
N VAL A 234 9.71 3.66 26.41
CA VAL A 234 8.40 3.96 25.81
C VAL A 234 7.30 3.94 26.89
N ARG A 235 7.28 2.93 27.76
CA ARG A 235 6.32 2.87 28.88
C ARG A 235 6.41 4.10 29.76
N ALA A 236 7.60 4.45 30.24
CA ALA A 236 7.79 5.59 31.12
C ALA A 236 7.42 6.94 30.47
N LEU A 237 7.59 7.09 29.15
CA LEU A 237 7.42 8.37 28.43
C LEU A 237 6.13 8.46 27.61
N LEU A 238 5.29 7.42 27.59
CA LEU A 238 4.04 7.43 26.82
C LEU A 238 2.88 6.87 27.62
N PHE A 239 3.02 5.64 28.13
CA PHE A 239 1.93 4.93 28.81
C PHE A 239 1.79 5.31 30.28
N ASP A 240 2.91 5.40 31.00
CA ASP A 240 2.96 5.72 32.43
C ASP A 240 3.18 7.23 32.67
N ALA A 241 3.39 7.99 31.60
CA ALA A 241 3.54 9.43 31.67
C ALA A 241 2.25 10.07 32.21
N PRO A 242 2.36 11.08 33.11
CA PRO A 242 1.18 11.78 33.61
C PRO A 242 0.41 12.41 32.46
N ASP A 243 -0.92 12.46 32.59
CA ASP A 243 -1.77 13.10 31.59
C ASP A 243 -1.48 14.61 31.59
N VAL A 244 -0.70 15.05 30.60
CA VAL A 244 -0.30 16.44 30.39
C VAL A 244 -1.28 17.21 29.49
N ASP A 245 -2.10 16.47 28.74
CA ASP A 245 -3.10 16.98 27.79
C ASP A 245 -4.27 15.98 27.65
N GLN A 246 -5.30 16.36 26.90
CA GLN A 246 -6.49 15.54 26.63
C GLN A 246 -6.51 15.10 25.16
N ASP A 247 -7.07 13.92 24.89
CA ASP A 247 -7.32 13.49 23.51
C ASP A 247 -8.43 14.37 22.92
N ARG A 248 -8.11 15.12 21.86
CA ARG A 248 -9.05 16.04 21.20
C ARG A 248 -9.93 15.34 20.17
N GLY A 249 -9.74 14.04 19.96
CA GLY A 249 -10.48 13.25 18.98
C GLY A 249 -10.04 13.47 17.54
N ARG A 250 -8.82 13.99 17.30
CA ARG A 250 -8.29 14.19 15.94
C ARG A 250 -8.09 12.84 15.24
N THR A 251 -8.53 12.72 13.99
CA THR A 251 -8.42 11.49 13.20
C THR A 251 -7.08 11.37 12.45
N PHE A 252 -6.39 12.50 12.23
CA PHE A 252 -5.18 12.60 11.41
C PHE A 252 -5.39 12.17 9.94
N ILE A 253 -6.63 12.17 9.48
CA ILE A 253 -7.00 11.99 8.08
C ILE A 253 -6.80 13.32 7.36
N ASN A 254 -6.27 13.30 6.14
CA ASN A 254 -6.12 14.51 5.34
C ASN A 254 -7.49 15.22 5.16
N PRO A 255 -7.67 16.47 5.64
CA PRO A 255 -8.94 17.19 5.54
C PRO A 255 -9.26 17.68 4.11
N GLU A 256 -8.28 17.60 3.20
CA GLU A 256 -8.39 18.03 1.80
C GLU A 256 -8.86 16.91 0.85
N LEU A 257 -9.06 15.68 1.33
CA LEU A 257 -9.56 14.57 0.51
C LEU A 257 -10.90 14.93 -0.14
N GLU A 258 -10.99 14.68 -1.44
CA GLU A 258 -12.21 14.87 -2.22
C GLU A 258 -13.24 13.75 -1.93
N PRO A 259 -14.54 13.97 -2.21
CA PRO A 259 -15.59 13.03 -1.84
C PRO A 259 -15.39 11.60 -2.38
N ASP A 260 -14.86 11.46 -3.60
CA ASP A 260 -14.58 10.17 -4.21
C ASP A 260 -13.39 9.48 -3.53
N GLU A 261 -12.34 10.22 -3.18
CA GLU A 261 -11.21 9.71 -2.40
C GLU A 261 -11.66 9.19 -1.03
N ILE A 262 -12.59 9.86 -0.35
CA ILE A 262 -13.17 9.38 0.91
C ILE A 262 -13.90 8.04 0.73
N ALA A 263 -14.69 7.91 -0.34
CA ALA A 263 -15.44 6.69 -0.62
C ALA A 263 -14.52 5.52 -1.02
N VAL A 264 -13.47 5.80 -1.79
CA VAL A 264 -12.43 4.83 -2.17
C VAL A 264 -11.63 4.40 -0.94
N ASN A 265 -11.15 5.33 -0.12
CA ASN A 265 -10.42 5.04 1.11
C ASN A 265 -11.27 4.25 2.11
N TYR A 266 -12.57 4.55 2.26
CA TYR A 266 -13.48 3.74 3.08
C TYR A 266 -13.51 2.29 2.59
N THR A 267 -13.75 2.09 1.29
CA THR A 267 -13.89 0.74 0.70
C THR A 267 -12.57 -0.04 0.77
N GLY A 268 -11.45 0.63 0.49
CA GLY A 268 -10.11 0.06 0.61
C GLY A 268 -9.79 -0.34 2.04
N ALA A 269 -9.96 0.58 3.00
CA ALA A 269 -9.74 0.33 4.42
C ALA A 269 -10.59 -0.83 4.95
N TRP A 270 -11.88 -0.86 4.57
CA TRP A 270 -12.81 -1.92 4.95
C TRP A 270 -12.33 -3.29 4.44
N SER A 271 -11.88 -3.34 3.18
CA SER A 271 -11.37 -4.58 2.59
C SER A 271 -10.04 -5.05 3.18
N MET A 272 -9.19 -4.12 3.62
CA MET A 272 -7.88 -4.40 4.19
C MET A 272 -7.92 -4.63 5.70
N GLY A 273 -9.05 -4.37 6.37
CA GLY A 273 -9.21 -4.60 7.81
C GLY A 273 -8.81 -3.42 8.69
N ASP A 274 -8.71 -2.22 8.12
CA ASP A 274 -8.49 -0.98 8.88
C ASP A 274 -9.83 -0.39 9.33
N TYR A 275 -10.49 -1.12 10.23
CA TYR A 275 -11.83 -0.77 10.67
C TYR A 275 -11.87 0.51 11.53
N GLY A 276 -10.74 0.92 12.10
CA GLY A 276 -10.60 2.21 12.78
C GLY A 276 -10.80 3.37 11.81
N LEU A 277 -10.12 3.32 10.66
CA LEU A 277 -10.28 4.31 9.60
C LEU A 277 -11.71 4.30 9.02
N THR A 278 -12.29 3.12 8.78
CA THR A 278 -13.69 3.05 8.27
C THR A 278 -14.66 3.76 9.21
N TYR A 279 -14.53 3.57 10.52
CA TYR A 279 -15.36 4.24 11.52
C TYR A 279 -15.16 5.77 11.46
N ASP A 280 -13.90 6.22 11.38
CA ASP A 280 -13.53 7.63 11.39
C ASP A 280 -13.97 8.38 10.11
N LEU A 281 -14.12 7.69 8.97
CA LEU A 281 -14.63 8.23 7.71
C LEU A 281 -16.17 8.36 7.66
N LEU A 282 -16.91 7.67 8.54
CA LEU A 282 -18.36 7.84 8.66
C LEU A 282 -18.70 9.16 9.35
N ALA A 283 -19.84 9.76 8.99
CA ALA A 283 -20.38 10.91 9.71
C ALA A 283 -20.79 10.52 11.14
N ARG A 284 -20.74 11.47 12.09
CA ARG A 284 -21.02 11.18 13.51
C ARG A 284 -22.41 10.61 13.77
N ASN A 285 -23.39 11.03 12.97
CA ASN A 285 -24.78 10.60 13.03
C ASN A 285 -25.11 9.48 12.03
N ASN A 286 -24.11 8.85 11.41
CA ASN A 286 -24.35 7.78 10.45
C ASN A 286 -24.95 6.55 11.17
N SER A 287 -26.14 6.14 10.70
CA SER A 287 -26.89 5.00 11.26
C SER A 287 -26.17 3.65 11.18
N MET A 288 -25.11 3.54 10.37
CA MET A 288 -24.28 2.34 10.29
C MET A 288 -23.45 2.12 11.54
N ARG A 289 -23.11 3.17 12.31
CA ARG A 289 -22.34 3.02 13.54
C ARG A 289 -23.07 2.23 14.64
N GLU A 290 -24.38 1.97 14.50
CA GLU A 290 -25.18 1.16 15.44
C GLU A 290 -25.09 1.56 16.93
N GLU A 291 -24.77 2.83 17.21
CA GLU A 291 -24.43 3.32 18.56
C GLU A 291 -23.23 2.60 19.21
N LEU A 292 -22.48 1.81 18.44
CA LEU A 292 -21.24 1.16 18.86
C LEU A 292 -20.16 2.21 19.11
N SER A 293 -19.37 1.99 20.15
CA SER A 293 -18.09 2.66 20.30
C SER A 293 -17.13 2.24 19.18
N ARG A 294 -16.11 3.07 18.93
CA ARG A 294 -15.06 2.78 17.94
C ARG A 294 -14.37 1.44 18.20
N ALA A 295 -14.18 1.06 19.46
CA ALA A 295 -13.54 -0.21 19.82
C ALA A 295 -14.44 -1.42 19.51
N GLU A 296 -15.73 -1.33 19.85
CA GLU A 296 -16.72 -2.38 19.54
C GLU A 296 -16.89 -2.57 18.02
N TRP A 297 -16.90 -1.47 17.26
CA TRP A 297 -16.90 -1.50 15.79
C TRP A 297 -15.71 -2.30 15.26
N ILE A 298 -14.49 -1.99 15.72
CA ILE A 298 -13.26 -2.67 15.28
C ILE A 298 -13.31 -4.16 15.63
N GLU A 299 -13.75 -4.51 16.84
CA GLU A 299 -13.82 -5.91 17.29
C GLU A 299 -14.81 -6.73 16.45
N GLN A 300 -16.02 -6.20 16.23
CA GLN A 300 -17.05 -6.86 15.42
C GLN A 300 -16.57 -7.12 13.99
N HIS A 301 -15.95 -6.11 13.36
CA HIS A 301 -15.48 -6.22 11.98
C HIS A 301 -14.25 -7.14 11.85
N ARG A 302 -13.34 -7.14 12.84
CA ARG A 302 -12.21 -8.09 12.86
C ARG A 302 -12.69 -9.54 13.01
N ALA A 303 -13.69 -9.78 13.85
CA ALA A 303 -14.30 -11.11 13.98
C ALA A 303 -14.88 -11.59 12.64
N TRP A 304 -15.58 -10.72 11.92
CA TRP A 304 -16.05 -11.01 10.56
C TRP A 304 -14.89 -11.26 9.59
N ALA A 305 -13.84 -10.45 9.64
CA ALA A 305 -12.68 -10.56 8.74
C ALA A 305 -11.90 -11.88 8.94
N ASP A 306 -11.80 -12.35 10.18
CA ASP A 306 -11.12 -13.61 10.53
C ASP A 306 -11.85 -14.84 9.92
N GLU A 307 -13.18 -14.78 9.81
CA GLU A 307 -14.01 -15.81 9.17
C GLU A 307 -14.03 -15.66 7.63
N ALA A 308 -14.35 -14.47 7.13
CA ALA A 308 -14.53 -14.22 5.70
C ALA A 308 -13.21 -14.23 4.91
N LYS A 309 -12.11 -13.83 5.56
CA LYS A 309 -10.75 -13.64 5.01
C LYS A 309 -10.76 -12.83 3.70
N PRO A 310 -11.16 -11.54 3.76
CA PRO A 310 -11.20 -10.68 2.59
C PRO A 310 -9.82 -10.51 1.96
N ALA A 311 -9.75 -10.55 0.64
CA ALA A 311 -8.51 -10.37 -0.11
C ALA A 311 -8.75 -9.76 -1.50
N ARG A 312 -7.70 -9.13 -2.06
CA ARG A 312 -7.64 -8.66 -3.46
C ARG A 312 -8.87 -7.88 -3.88
N MET A 313 -9.13 -6.81 -3.13
CA MET A 313 -10.10 -5.80 -3.55
C MET A 313 -9.66 -5.21 -4.89
N GLU A 314 -10.62 -5.07 -5.80
CA GLU A 314 -10.43 -4.37 -7.07
C GLU A 314 -11.48 -3.27 -7.18
N LEU A 315 -11.01 -2.04 -7.41
CA LEU A 315 -11.88 -0.91 -7.73
C LEU A 315 -12.16 -0.92 -9.23
N GLY A 316 -13.44 -1.06 -9.59
CA GLY A 316 -13.90 -1.04 -10.97
C GLY A 316 -14.17 0.37 -11.47
N PHE A 317 -14.81 1.22 -10.67
CA PHE A 317 -14.91 2.66 -10.91
C PHE A 317 -15.22 3.40 -9.59
N ALA A 318 -14.87 4.69 -9.55
CA ALA A 318 -15.38 5.67 -8.60
C ALA A 318 -15.87 6.89 -9.39
N TYR A 319 -17.07 7.38 -9.09
CA TYR A 319 -17.65 8.49 -9.84
C TYR A 319 -18.53 9.38 -8.96
N GLU A 320 -18.15 10.64 -8.84
CA GLU A 320 -19.01 11.67 -8.24
C GLU A 320 -20.17 12.01 -9.20
N ARG A 321 -21.41 11.81 -8.75
CA ARG A 321 -22.61 12.13 -9.52
C ARG A 321 -22.71 13.64 -9.73
N GLU A 322 -22.97 14.03 -10.99
CA GLU A 322 -23.35 15.41 -11.30
C GLU A 322 -24.61 15.81 -10.54
N GLN A 323 -24.54 16.93 -9.85
CA GLN A 323 -25.64 17.43 -9.03
C GLN A 323 -26.79 17.88 -9.95
N THR A 324 -27.92 17.18 -9.90
CA THR A 324 -29.13 17.62 -10.61
C THR A 324 -29.63 18.89 -9.92
N GLN A 325 -29.47 20.04 -10.57
CA GLN A 325 -30.12 21.26 -10.09
C GLN A 325 -31.63 20.98 -10.02
N SER A 326 -32.20 21.17 -8.82
CA SER A 326 -33.65 21.11 -8.61
C SER A 326 -34.36 21.90 -9.70
N ALA A 327 -35.35 21.28 -10.36
CA ALA A 327 -36.20 21.96 -11.34
C ALA A 327 -37.00 23.14 -10.71
N LEU A 328 -37.13 23.17 -9.37
CA LEU A 328 -37.55 24.36 -8.65
C LEU A 328 -36.36 25.28 -8.39
N TRP A 329 -36.39 26.45 -9.02
CA TRP A 329 -35.55 27.59 -8.65
C TRP A 329 -35.95 28.08 -7.25
N LEU A 330 -35.00 28.09 -6.32
CA LEU A 330 -35.13 28.71 -5.00
C LEU A 330 -34.19 29.93 -4.95
N PRO A 331 -34.62 31.08 -4.42
CA PRO A 331 -33.76 32.25 -4.31
C PRO A 331 -32.59 31.99 -3.36
N THR A 332 -31.37 32.06 -3.89
CA THR A 332 -30.12 31.91 -3.13
C THR A 332 -29.81 33.22 -2.38
N PRO A 333 -29.42 33.19 -1.08
CA PRO A 333 -28.96 34.38 -0.37
C PRO A 333 -27.71 34.96 -1.04
N ILE A 334 -27.65 36.30 -1.18
CA ILE A 334 -26.57 37.06 -1.84
C ILE A 334 -25.21 36.91 -1.12
N ILE A 335 -25.20 36.35 0.10
CA ILE A 335 -23.99 36.08 0.89
C ILE A 335 -23.97 34.59 1.21
N GLY A 336 -23.45 33.78 0.28
CA GLY A 336 -23.44 32.33 0.46
C GLY A 336 -22.96 31.56 -0.76
N GLY A 337 -21.79 31.90 -1.31
CA GLY A 337 -21.06 30.97 -2.15
C GLY A 337 -20.55 29.80 -1.30
N ARG A 338 -21.40 28.81 -1.05
CA ARG A 338 -20.96 27.48 -0.61
C ARG A 338 -21.40 26.50 -1.68
N GLY A 339 -20.44 25.80 -2.29
CA GLY A 339 -20.73 24.59 -3.03
C GLY A 339 -21.61 23.67 -2.19
N SER A 340 -22.41 22.83 -2.84
CA SER A 340 -23.34 21.95 -2.14
C SER A 340 -22.68 21.26 -0.94
N ALA A 341 -23.30 21.39 0.23
CA ALA A 341 -22.84 20.71 1.45
C ALA A 341 -22.97 19.18 1.37
N ARG A 342 -23.57 18.65 0.29
CA ARG A 342 -23.79 17.24 0.06
C ARG A 342 -23.30 16.82 -1.32
N LYS A 343 -22.63 15.68 -1.38
CA LYS A 343 -22.11 15.03 -2.60
C LYS A 343 -22.57 13.58 -2.63
N GLU A 344 -22.58 12.97 -3.81
CA GLU A 344 -22.91 11.56 -3.98
C GLU A 344 -21.88 10.90 -4.89
N VAL A 345 -21.30 9.81 -4.42
CA VAL A 345 -20.27 9.06 -5.15
C VAL A 345 -20.76 7.64 -5.35
N GLU A 346 -20.67 7.14 -6.58
CA GLU A 346 -20.91 5.74 -6.89
C GLU A 346 -19.59 4.96 -7.00
N LEU A 347 -19.61 3.71 -6.58
CA LEU A 347 -18.49 2.79 -6.62
C LEU A 347 -18.91 1.44 -7.20
N GLY A 348 -18.20 0.97 -8.22
CA GLY A 348 -18.20 -0.42 -8.64
C GLY A 348 -16.92 -1.08 -8.14
N TRP A 349 -17.02 -2.20 -7.43
CA TRP A 349 -15.84 -2.86 -6.86
C TRP A 349 -16.06 -4.36 -6.69
N SER A 350 -14.99 -5.10 -6.43
CA SER A 350 -15.04 -6.53 -6.15
C SER A 350 -14.09 -6.93 -5.05
N LEU A 351 -14.37 -8.07 -4.40
CA LEU A 351 -13.57 -8.60 -3.30
C LEU A 351 -13.59 -10.13 -3.33
N GLU A 352 -12.45 -10.76 -3.07
CA GLU A 352 -12.41 -12.20 -2.86
C GLU A 352 -12.65 -12.56 -1.39
N LEU A 353 -13.50 -13.56 -1.17
CA LEU A 353 -13.85 -14.12 0.14
C LEU A 353 -13.59 -15.63 0.14
N SER A 354 -12.96 -16.14 1.20
CA SER A 354 -12.52 -17.53 1.26
C SER A 354 -13.60 -18.51 1.72
N GLU A 355 -14.54 -18.06 2.54
CA GLU A 355 -15.61 -18.87 3.14
C GLU A 355 -16.98 -18.21 2.91
N THR A 356 -18.01 -19.05 2.84
CA THR A 356 -19.43 -18.79 2.50
C THR A 356 -19.91 -17.38 2.87
N PRO A 357 -20.62 -16.65 1.97
CA PRO A 357 -20.93 -15.26 2.24
C PRO A 357 -21.91 -15.14 3.41
N LEU A 358 -21.44 -14.53 4.48
CA LEU A 358 -22.26 -13.94 5.53
C LEU A 358 -22.94 -12.64 5.02
N SER A 359 -23.56 -12.67 3.83
CA SER A 359 -24.33 -11.53 3.34
C SER A 359 -25.39 -11.15 4.38
N GLY A 360 -25.32 -9.92 4.90
CA GLY A 360 -26.20 -9.42 5.94
C GLY A 360 -25.73 -9.60 7.39
N THR A 361 -24.50 -10.08 7.65
CA THR A 361 -23.96 -10.07 9.04
C THR A 361 -23.44 -8.74 9.50
N LEU A 362 -22.90 -7.95 8.57
CA LEU A 362 -22.56 -6.56 8.80
C LEU A 362 -23.53 -5.69 8.01
N LYS A 363 -24.02 -4.63 8.64
CA LYS A 363 -25.00 -3.71 8.04
C LYS A 363 -24.43 -2.93 6.84
N ASP A 364 -23.12 -2.75 6.84
CA ASP A 364 -22.36 -2.06 5.80
C ASP A 364 -21.77 -3.02 4.76
N MET A 365 -21.99 -4.35 4.87
CA MET A 365 -21.60 -5.33 3.86
C MET A 365 -22.65 -5.39 2.73
N PRO A 366 -22.35 -4.89 1.52
CA PRO A 366 -23.29 -4.95 0.41
C PRO A 366 -23.47 -6.38 -0.12
N MET A 367 -24.57 -6.60 -0.82
CA MET A 367 -24.89 -7.84 -1.51
C MET A 367 -24.04 -7.98 -2.77
N GLY A 368 -23.32 -9.10 -2.88
CA GLY A 368 -22.63 -9.45 -4.12
C GLY A 368 -23.62 -9.76 -5.25
N THR A 369 -23.59 -9.01 -6.35
CA THR A 369 -24.53 -9.17 -7.47
C THR A 369 -24.27 -10.47 -8.25
N VAL A 370 -22.99 -10.86 -8.35
CA VAL A 370 -22.51 -12.11 -8.91
C VAL A 370 -21.33 -12.63 -8.10
N VAL A 371 -21.10 -13.94 -8.17
CA VAL A 371 -20.04 -14.63 -7.45
C VAL A 371 -19.36 -15.59 -8.41
N ASN A 372 -18.03 -15.51 -8.48
CA ASN A 372 -17.19 -16.51 -9.11
C ASN A 372 -16.80 -17.52 -8.03
N LYS A 373 -17.34 -18.74 -8.13
CA LYS A 373 -17.14 -19.78 -7.12
C LYS A 373 -15.71 -20.33 -7.11
N ASP A 374 -14.96 -20.16 -8.20
CA ASP A 374 -13.60 -20.66 -8.31
C ASP A 374 -12.64 -19.75 -7.55
N THR A 375 -12.80 -18.43 -7.65
CA THR A 375 -11.96 -17.46 -6.94
C THR A 375 -12.53 -17.02 -5.60
N GLY A 376 -13.83 -17.22 -5.37
CA GLY A 376 -14.54 -16.60 -4.26
C GLY A 376 -14.75 -15.10 -4.47
N ARG A 377 -14.60 -14.58 -5.69
CA ARG A 377 -14.79 -13.16 -6.00
C ARG A 377 -16.27 -12.80 -6.03
N HIS A 378 -16.63 -11.77 -5.27
CA HIS A 378 -17.93 -11.12 -5.25
C HIS A 378 -17.83 -9.73 -5.87
N TRP A 379 -18.83 -9.33 -6.66
CA TRP A 379 -18.91 -7.97 -7.22
C TRP A 379 -20.01 -7.16 -6.55
N PHE A 380 -19.73 -5.90 -6.26
CA PHE A 380 -20.59 -4.99 -5.52
C PHE A 380 -20.79 -3.70 -6.29
N TRP A 381 -21.94 -3.07 -6.04
CA TRP A 381 -22.24 -1.73 -6.54
C TRP A 381 -22.90 -0.93 -5.42
N THR A 382 -22.23 0.14 -5.01
CA THR A 382 -22.64 0.97 -3.87
C THR A 382 -22.64 2.44 -4.24
N SER A 383 -23.47 3.24 -3.57
CA SER A 383 -23.40 4.69 -3.62
C SER A 383 -23.33 5.30 -2.23
N CYS A 384 -22.47 6.29 -2.05
CA CYS A 384 -22.22 6.98 -0.79
C CYS A 384 -22.72 8.41 -0.91
N THR A 385 -23.52 8.88 0.05
CA THR A 385 -23.76 10.32 0.20
C THR A 385 -22.82 10.89 1.23
N LEU A 386 -22.15 11.98 0.89
CA LEU A 386 -21.12 12.61 1.72
C LEU A 386 -21.57 14.01 2.14
N ALA A 387 -21.22 14.39 3.36
CA ALA A 387 -21.45 15.72 3.90
C ALA A 387 -20.16 16.27 4.49
N ARG A 388 -20.00 17.60 4.48
CA ARG A 388 -18.82 18.26 5.05
C ARG A 388 -19.01 18.53 6.54
N GLU A 389 -18.16 17.94 7.37
CA GLU A 389 -18.02 18.23 8.80
C GLU A 389 -16.85 19.21 9.05
N GLU A 390 -16.56 19.57 10.31
CA GLU A 390 -15.51 20.55 10.66
C GLU A 390 -14.10 20.12 10.20
N ASP A 391 -13.86 18.81 10.10
CA ASP A 391 -12.58 18.14 9.86
C ASP A 391 -12.53 17.37 8.52
N GLY A 392 -13.40 17.73 7.57
CA GLY A 392 -13.38 17.21 6.19
C GLY A 392 -14.70 16.61 5.72
N TRP A 393 -14.67 15.91 4.58
CA TRP A 393 -15.82 15.15 4.07
C TRP A 393 -16.01 13.85 4.87
N ARG A 394 -17.27 13.49 5.14
CA ARG A 394 -17.66 12.27 5.85
C ARG A 394 -18.81 11.57 5.15
N ILE A 395 -18.84 10.25 5.21
CA ILE A 395 -19.91 9.42 4.63
C ILE A 395 -21.15 9.48 5.51
N GLN A 396 -22.21 10.11 5.01
CA GLN A 396 -23.48 10.24 5.71
C GLN A 396 -24.36 9.00 5.57
N SER A 397 -24.33 8.34 4.41
CA SER A 397 -25.05 7.10 4.17
C SER A 397 -24.39 6.31 3.04
N ILE A 398 -24.47 4.98 3.12
CA ILE A 398 -24.09 4.07 2.04
C ILE A 398 -25.36 3.33 1.59
N THR A 399 -25.56 3.24 0.29
CA THR A 399 -26.67 2.55 -0.35
C THR A 399 -26.13 1.39 -1.16
N ASP A 400 -26.71 0.20 -0.98
CA ASP A 400 -26.45 -0.95 -1.81
C ASP A 400 -27.28 -0.87 -3.11
N GLU A 401 -26.68 -0.31 -4.15
CA GLU A 401 -27.31 -0.15 -5.46
C GLU A 401 -27.51 -1.51 -6.15
N GLY A 402 -26.65 -2.48 -5.86
CA GLY A 402 -26.81 -3.87 -6.29
C GLY A 402 -28.09 -4.52 -5.75
N ALA A 403 -28.33 -4.39 -4.45
CA ALA A 403 -29.58 -4.84 -3.82
C ALA A 403 -30.81 -4.08 -4.35
N ARG A 404 -30.70 -2.77 -4.57
CA ARG A 404 -31.78 -1.98 -5.19
C ARG A 404 -32.10 -2.47 -6.60
N ALA A 405 -31.10 -2.78 -7.41
CA ALA A 405 -31.29 -3.33 -8.75
C ALA A 405 -32.08 -4.64 -8.73
N GLN A 406 -31.82 -5.55 -7.78
CA GLN A 406 -32.60 -6.79 -7.62
C GLN A 406 -34.10 -6.54 -7.35
N GLY A 407 -34.42 -5.41 -6.71
CA GLY A 407 -35.80 -4.99 -6.44
C GLY A 407 -36.57 -4.48 -7.66
N LEU A 408 -35.89 -4.09 -8.75
CA LEU A 408 -36.53 -3.45 -9.91
C LEU A 408 -37.36 -4.45 -10.74
N PRO A 409 -38.46 -4.02 -11.40
CA PRO A 409 -39.16 -4.83 -12.38
C PRO A 409 -38.31 -5.13 -13.62
N THR A 410 -38.54 -6.28 -14.27
CA THR A 410 -37.81 -6.71 -15.47
C THR A 410 -37.78 -5.66 -16.59
N ALA A 411 -38.89 -4.96 -16.83
CA ALA A 411 -38.97 -3.92 -17.85
C ALA A 411 -38.09 -2.70 -17.52
N GLU A 412 -37.92 -2.39 -16.24
CA GLU A 412 -37.08 -1.28 -15.78
C GLU A 412 -35.59 -1.64 -15.88
N LEU A 413 -35.23 -2.87 -15.52
CA LEU A 413 -33.88 -3.42 -15.75
C LEU A 413 -33.47 -3.34 -17.22
N GLN A 414 -34.31 -3.87 -18.12
CA GLN A 414 -34.06 -3.83 -19.56
C GLN A 414 -33.94 -2.41 -20.11
N LYS A 415 -34.74 -1.47 -19.56
CA LYS A 415 -34.66 -0.05 -19.90
C LYS A 415 -33.32 0.55 -19.49
N HIS A 416 -32.84 0.27 -18.28
CA HIS A 416 -31.55 0.77 -17.80
C HIS A 416 -30.38 0.21 -18.59
N ILE A 417 -30.37 -1.11 -18.85
CA ILE A 417 -29.38 -1.78 -19.72
C ILE A 417 -29.30 -1.07 -21.07
N LYS A 418 -30.44 -0.92 -21.75
CA LYS A 418 -30.51 -0.25 -23.06
C LYS A 418 -30.01 1.19 -23.02
N GLN A 419 -30.34 1.95 -21.97
CA GLN A 419 -29.86 3.33 -21.82
C GLN A 419 -28.34 3.42 -21.72
N HIS A 420 -27.71 2.49 -21.00
CA HIS A 420 -26.25 2.43 -20.88
C HIS A 420 -25.60 1.97 -22.19
N GLU A 421 -26.15 0.94 -22.85
CA GLU A 421 -25.69 0.49 -24.18
C GLU A 421 -25.76 1.62 -25.22
N ASP A 422 -26.89 2.31 -25.31
CA ASP A 422 -27.08 3.44 -26.24
C ASP A 422 -26.06 4.56 -25.96
N ARG A 423 -25.75 4.82 -24.68
CA ARG A 423 -24.74 5.81 -24.30
C ARG A 423 -23.33 5.38 -24.72
N VAL A 424 -22.95 4.13 -24.48
CA VAL A 424 -21.63 3.59 -24.88
C VAL A 424 -21.49 3.61 -26.39
N GLN A 425 -22.50 3.17 -27.14
CA GLN A 425 -22.49 3.24 -28.61
C GLN A 425 -22.33 4.67 -29.12
N LYS A 426 -22.98 5.65 -28.47
CA LYS A 426 -22.83 7.06 -28.82
C LYS A 426 -21.39 7.53 -28.60
N ILE A 427 -20.74 7.16 -27.49
CA ILE A 427 -19.34 7.51 -27.20
C ILE A 427 -18.41 6.91 -28.27
N VAL A 428 -18.57 5.62 -28.59
CA VAL A 428 -17.76 4.92 -29.60
C VAL A 428 -17.91 5.56 -30.98
N ARG A 429 -19.14 5.88 -31.41
CA ARG A 429 -19.39 6.55 -32.69
C ARG A 429 -18.78 7.96 -32.74
N GLN A 430 -18.86 8.71 -31.64
CA GLN A 430 -18.27 10.04 -31.54
C GLN A 430 -16.74 9.99 -31.74
N GLN A 431 -16.08 8.95 -31.20
CA GLN A 431 -14.65 8.73 -31.41
C GLN A 431 -14.30 8.36 -32.85
N GLN A 432 -15.07 7.47 -33.48
CA GLN A 432 -14.85 7.05 -34.88
C GLN A 432 -15.08 8.17 -35.90
N SER A 433 -16.00 9.10 -35.62
CA SER A 433 -16.36 10.19 -36.54
C SER A 433 -15.46 11.42 -36.45
N ALA A 434 -14.56 11.48 -35.46
CA ALA A 434 -13.77 12.68 -35.20
C ALA A 434 -12.47 12.67 -36.03
N ASP A 435 -12.47 13.43 -37.13
CA ASP A 435 -11.25 13.81 -37.86
C ASP A 435 -10.18 14.31 -36.86
N MET A 436 -8.94 13.82 -37.01
CA MET A 436 -7.82 14.07 -36.08
C MET A 436 -7.41 15.55 -35.98
N SER A 437 -8.02 16.46 -36.75
CA SER A 437 -7.56 17.84 -36.94
C SER A 437 -8.37 18.93 -36.22
N ALA A 438 -9.49 18.63 -35.53
CA ALA A 438 -10.34 19.65 -34.90
C ALA A 438 -10.20 19.77 -33.36
N SER A 439 -9.30 20.66 -32.92
CA SER A 439 -9.48 21.74 -31.92
C SER A 439 -10.17 21.49 -30.54
N LEU A 440 -9.36 21.62 -29.46
CA LEU A 440 -9.54 22.43 -28.23
C LEU A 440 -10.78 22.30 -27.31
N GLN A 441 -11.79 21.50 -27.62
CA GLN A 441 -12.95 21.26 -26.73
C GLN A 441 -13.42 19.78 -26.75
N LYS A 442 -12.48 18.84 -26.88
CA LYS A 442 -12.80 17.42 -26.74
C LYS A 442 -12.74 17.01 -25.26
N PRO A 443 -13.73 16.26 -24.73
CA PRO A 443 -13.53 15.57 -23.47
C PRO A 443 -12.31 14.67 -23.60
N ASP A 444 -11.50 14.60 -22.55
CA ASP A 444 -10.30 13.78 -22.53
C ASP A 444 -10.64 12.31 -22.83
N ILE A 445 -9.80 11.63 -23.62
CA ILE A 445 -10.03 10.24 -24.01
C ILE A 445 -10.11 9.34 -22.76
N GLY A 446 -9.31 9.66 -21.72
CA GLY A 446 -9.40 9.01 -20.42
C GLY A 446 -10.80 9.11 -19.81
N THR A 447 -11.35 10.32 -19.73
CA THR A 447 -12.70 10.54 -19.15
C THR A 447 -13.82 9.80 -19.88
N LEU A 448 -13.71 9.63 -21.22
CA LEU A 448 -14.68 8.86 -21.99
C LEU A 448 -14.52 7.36 -21.78
N PHE A 449 -13.29 6.88 -21.66
CA PHE A 449 -13.01 5.48 -21.34
C PHE A 449 -13.52 5.11 -19.95
N ASP A 450 -13.31 5.97 -18.95
CA ASP A 450 -13.85 5.81 -17.60
C ASP A 450 -15.39 5.78 -17.60
N GLU A 451 -16.04 6.63 -18.41
CA GLU A 451 -17.49 6.56 -18.59
C GLU A 451 -17.91 5.22 -19.20
N VAL A 452 -17.22 4.71 -20.22
CA VAL A 452 -17.55 3.41 -20.83
C VAL A 452 -17.44 2.27 -19.82
N ILE A 453 -16.33 2.20 -19.06
CA ILE A 453 -16.13 1.18 -18.01
C ILE A 453 -17.25 1.26 -17.00
N ARG A 454 -17.52 2.45 -16.44
CA ARG A 454 -18.58 2.65 -15.44
C ARG A 454 -19.94 2.20 -15.96
N ARG A 455 -20.32 2.61 -17.17
CA ARG A 455 -21.61 2.26 -17.77
C ARG A 455 -21.73 0.76 -17.97
N MET A 456 -20.67 0.09 -18.43
CA MET A 456 -20.66 -1.36 -18.61
C MET A 456 -20.74 -2.10 -17.26
N GLN A 457 -20.08 -1.63 -16.21
CA GLN A 457 -20.21 -2.21 -14.88
C GLN A 457 -21.62 -2.04 -14.29
N GLN A 458 -22.25 -0.87 -14.47
CA GLN A 458 -23.65 -0.64 -14.12
C GLN A 458 -24.59 -1.59 -14.89
N THR A 459 -24.37 -1.74 -16.21
CA THR A 459 -25.12 -2.69 -17.05
C THR A 459 -25.02 -4.11 -16.51
N MET A 460 -23.81 -4.59 -16.19
CA MET A 460 -23.63 -5.95 -15.66
C MET A 460 -24.32 -6.17 -14.30
N ALA A 461 -24.44 -5.15 -13.46
CA ALA A 461 -25.22 -5.25 -12.22
C ALA A 461 -26.73 -5.43 -12.50
N TYR A 462 -27.26 -4.77 -13.54
CA TYR A 462 -28.63 -5.00 -14.00
C TYR A 462 -28.81 -6.35 -14.70
N ASP A 463 -27.81 -6.80 -15.48
CA ASP A 463 -27.80 -8.14 -16.06
C ASP A 463 -27.86 -9.21 -14.98
N ASP A 464 -27.13 -9.04 -13.87
CA ASP A 464 -27.20 -9.97 -12.73
C ASP A 464 -28.61 -10.06 -12.13
N ALA A 465 -29.28 -8.92 -11.95
CA ALA A 465 -30.67 -8.88 -11.51
C ALA A 465 -31.62 -9.52 -12.52
N LEU A 466 -31.34 -9.35 -13.82
CA LEU A 466 -32.11 -9.97 -14.88
C LEU A 466 -31.93 -11.49 -14.91
N ILE A 467 -30.71 -12.00 -14.70
CA ILE A 467 -30.39 -13.43 -14.56
C ILE A 467 -31.14 -14.04 -13.39
N VAL A 468 -31.24 -13.33 -12.25
CA VAL A 468 -32.00 -13.79 -11.08
C VAL A 468 -33.50 -13.93 -11.41
N LYS A 469 -34.07 -12.97 -12.15
CA LYS A 469 -35.50 -12.97 -12.50
C LYS A 469 -35.85 -13.89 -13.66
N LEU A 470 -34.93 -14.10 -14.61
CA LEU A 470 -35.10 -14.88 -15.83
C LEU A 470 -34.05 -16.00 -15.95
N PRO A 471 -33.96 -16.91 -14.96
CA PRO A 471 -32.85 -17.86 -14.88
C PRO A 471 -32.80 -18.86 -16.04
N LEU A 472 -33.91 -19.06 -16.75
CA LEU A 472 -34.03 -20.00 -17.87
C LEU A 472 -33.95 -19.33 -19.24
N VAL A 473 -33.63 -18.03 -19.32
CA VAL A 473 -33.49 -17.30 -20.59
C VAL A 473 -32.01 -17.18 -20.93
N ARG A 474 -31.55 -18.01 -21.88
CA ARG A 474 -30.13 -18.09 -22.27
C ARG A 474 -29.54 -16.77 -22.76
N THR A 475 -30.30 -16.02 -23.56
CA THR A 475 -29.83 -14.75 -24.15
C THR A 475 -29.45 -13.70 -23.12
N VAL A 476 -30.01 -13.77 -21.90
CA VAL A 476 -29.62 -12.88 -20.80
C VAL A 476 -28.18 -13.17 -20.33
N TYR A 477 -27.77 -14.44 -20.30
CA TYR A 477 -26.39 -14.83 -19.95
C TYR A 477 -25.42 -14.46 -21.05
N GLU A 478 -25.81 -14.67 -22.31
CA GLU A 478 -24.99 -14.29 -23.47
C GLU A 478 -24.77 -12.78 -23.52
N SER A 479 -25.80 -11.98 -23.20
CA SER A 479 -25.69 -10.53 -23.06
C SER A 479 -24.74 -10.14 -21.94
N ALA A 480 -24.92 -10.70 -20.73
CA ALA A 480 -24.06 -10.42 -19.58
C ALA A 480 -22.58 -10.80 -19.83
N PHE A 481 -22.37 -11.96 -20.46
CA PHE A 481 -21.05 -12.41 -20.90
C PHE A 481 -20.42 -11.43 -21.90
N SER A 482 -21.19 -10.99 -22.90
CA SER A 482 -20.71 -10.02 -23.90
C SER A 482 -20.33 -8.68 -23.27
N HIS A 483 -21.11 -8.18 -22.31
CA HIS A 483 -20.80 -6.95 -21.57
C HIS A 483 -19.52 -7.08 -20.74
N ALA A 484 -19.32 -8.22 -20.08
CA ALA A 484 -18.09 -8.49 -19.32
C ALA A 484 -16.86 -8.54 -20.24
N MET A 485 -16.96 -9.25 -21.37
CA MET A 485 -15.87 -9.34 -22.34
C MET A 485 -15.54 -7.98 -22.99
N ALA A 486 -16.54 -7.12 -23.20
CA ALA A 486 -16.35 -5.81 -23.82
C ALA A 486 -15.38 -4.88 -23.05
N ILE A 487 -15.20 -5.11 -21.74
CA ILE A 487 -14.28 -4.34 -20.90
C ILE A 487 -13.16 -5.20 -20.29
N GLY A 488 -12.97 -6.43 -20.77
CA GLY A 488 -11.92 -7.34 -20.27
C GLY A 488 -12.17 -7.90 -18.86
N ALA A 489 -13.43 -7.95 -18.39
CA ALA A 489 -13.78 -8.49 -17.07
C ALA A 489 -13.83 -10.04 -17.08
N ALA A 490 -12.68 -10.68 -17.36
CA ALA A 490 -12.55 -12.12 -17.61
C ALA A 490 -13.11 -13.00 -16.48
N GLU A 491 -12.79 -12.72 -15.21
CA GLU A 491 -13.31 -13.50 -14.09
C GLU A 491 -14.83 -13.45 -13.97
N ARG A 492 -15.44 -12.31 -14.29
CA ARG A 492 -16.90 -12.13 -14.25
C ARG A 492 -17.55 -12.84 -15.43
N ALA A 493 -16.96 -12.74 -16.62
CA ALA A 493 -17.37 -13.49 -17.80
C ALA A 493 -17.33 -15.01 -17.56
N ALA A 494 -16.29 -15.51 -16.90
CA ALA A 494 -16.18 -16.92 -16.51
C ALA A 494 -17.32 -17.35 -15.56
N ALA A 495 -17.69 -16.50 -14.60
CA ALA A 495 -18.83 -16.76 -13.72
C ALA A 495 -20.16 -16.89 -14.48
N TYR A 496 -20.36 -16.09 -15.54
CA TYR A 496 -21.53 -16.21 -16.41
C TYR A 496 -21.52 -17.50 -17.23
N LEU A 497 -20.39 -17.85 -17.86
CA LEU A 497 -20.25 -19.10 -18.62
C LEU A 497 -20.46 -20.32 -17.73
N ALA A 498 -19.89 -20.35 -16.52
CA ALA A 498 -20.07 -21.45 -15.57
C ALA A 498 -21.55 -21.65 -15.18
N ARG A 499 -22.28 -20.55 -14.89
CA ARG A 499 -23.73 -20.61 -14.62
C ARG A 499 -24.52 -21.06 -15.85
N MET A 500 -24.12 -20.63 -17.05
CA MET A 500 -24.78 -21.01 -18.29
C MET A 500 -24.57 -22.50 -18.60
N ALA A 501 -23.36 -23.04 -18.44
CA ALA A 501 -23.04 -24.47 -18.60
C ALA A 501 -23.83 -25.37 -17.64
N GLN A 502 -24.16 -24.87 -16.45
CA GLN A 502 -24.99 -25.59 -15.48
C GLN A 502 -26.48 -25.58 -15.84
N ARG A 503 -26.98 -24.52 -16.47
CA ARG A 503 -28.42 -24.29 -16.70
C ARG A 503 -28.91 -24.73 -18.09
N PHE A 504 -28.03 -24.75 -19.09
CA PHE A 504 -28.40 -25.01 -20.49
C PHE A 504 -27.61 -26.20 -21.06
N PRO A 505 -28.14 -27.44 -20.93
CA PRO A 505 -27.44 -28.65 -21.37
C PRO A 505 -27.23 -28.72 -22.89
N GLU A 506 -28.09 -28.08 -23.68
CA GLU A 506 -28.15 -28.28 -25.14
C GLU A 506 -26.90 -27.76 -25.89
N ASN A 507 -26.20 -26.77 -25.35
CA ASN A 507 -24.93 -26.25 -25.90
C ASN A 507 -23.79 -26.35 -24.89
N ARG A 508 -23.93 -27.25 -23.92
CA ARG A 508 -23.05 -27.29 -22.75
C ARG A 508 -21.59 -27.53 -23.14
N ALA A 509 -21.30 -28.39 -24.12
CA ALA A 509 -19.94 -28.63 -24.59
C ALA A 509 -19.29 -27.36 -25.15
N ASP A 510 -20.01 -26.58 -25.96
CA ASP A 510 -19.51 -25.31 -26.51
C ASP A 510 -19.21 -24.30 -25.40
N ILE A 511 -20.11 -24.19 -24.43
CA ILE A 511 -19.97 -23.28 -23.28
C ILE A 511 -18.78 -23.69 -22.43
N LEU A 512 -18.59 -24.98 -22.18
CA LEU A 512 -17.46 -25.51 -21.42
C LEU A 512 -16.12 -25.24 -22.13
N ARG A 513 -16.06 -25.32 -23.46
CA ARG A 513 -14.86 -24.91 -24.22
C ARG A 513 -14.58 -23.42 -24.09
N GLN A 514 -15.60 -22.56 -24.20
CA GLN A 514 -15.43 -21.12 -23.98
C GLN A 514 -14.96 -20.81 -22.55
N LEU A 515 -15.55 -21.49 -21.55
CA LEU A 515 -15.16 -21.35 -20.15
C LEU A 515 -13.71 -21.77 -19.96
N ALA A 516 -13.31 -22.90 -20.54
CA ALA A 516 -11.95 -23.39 -20.46
C ALA A 516 -10.93 -22.42 -21.07
N ALA A 517 -11.23 -21.88 -22.25
CA ALA A 517 -10.37 -20.88 -22.90
C ALA A 517 -10.19 -19.63 -22.02
N LEU A 518 -11.27 -19.16 -21.41
CA LEU A 518 -11.24 -17.99 -20.54
C LEU A 518 -10.52 -18.27 -19.21
N GLN A 519 -10.73 -19.43 -18.59
CA GLN A 519 -9.98 -19.86 -17.41
C GLN A 519 -8.49 -20.00 -17.73
N ALA A 520 -8.17 -20.48 -18.93
CA ALA A 520 -6.82 -20.56 -19.44
C ALA A 520 -6.17 -19.17 -19.56
N GLU A 521 -6.88 -18.17 -20.08
CA GLU A 521 -6.43 -16.77 -20.18
C GLU A 521 -6.22 -16.14 -18.79
N ILE A 522 -7.18 -16.32 -17.88
CA ILE A 522 -7.05 -15.85 -16.49
C ILE A 522 -5.82 -16.47 -15.82
N GLY A 523 -5.56 -17.76 -16.07
CA GLY A 523 -4.35 -18.44 -15.60
C GLY A 523 -3.06 -17.77 -16.08
N ASP A 524 -3.01 -17.37 -17.36
CA ASP A 524 -1.84 -16.67 -17.93
C ASP A 524 -1.65 -15.30 -17.27
N THR A 525 -2.72 -14.52 -17.11
CA THR A 525 -2.66 -13.22 -16.41
C THR A 525 -2.11 -13.38 -14.99
N TYR A 526 -2.54 -14.39 -14.24
CA TYR A 526 -1.99 -14.65 -12.91
C TYR A 526 -0.52 -15.11 -12.96
N GLY A 527 -0.12 -15.87 -13.97
CA GLY A 527 1.27 -16.30 -14.18
C GLY A 527 2.21 -15.12 -14.45
N GLU A 528 1.76 -14.15 -15.26
CA GLU A 528 2.49 -12.91 -15.56
C GLU A 528 2.72 -12.04 -14.31
N HIS A 529 1.79 -12.08 -13.35
CA HIS A 529 1.88 -11.37 -12.08
C HIS A 529 2.53 -12.19 -10.94
N ASP A 530 3.30 -13.22 -11.30
CA ASP A 530 4.04 -14.11 -10.38
C ASP A 530 3.15 -14.84 -9.35
N MET A 531 1.88 -15.10 -9.70
CA MET A 531 0.93 -15.85 -8.86
C MET A 531 0.80 -17.30 -9.33
N GLN A 532 1.92 -18.04 -9.35
CA GLN A 532 2.03 -19.37 -9.97
C GLN A 532 1.01 -20.40 -9.45
N GLU A 533 0.73 -20.42 -8.15
CA GLU A 533 -0.27 -21.35 -7.58
C GLU A 533 -1.69 -21.06 -8.07
N ARG A 534 -2.02 -19.79 -8.34
CA ARG A 534 -3.31 -19.40 -8.90
C ARG A 534 -3.40 -19.73 -10.38
N ALA A 535 -2.34 -19.42 -11.12
CA ALA A 535 -2.23 -19.79 -12.53
C ALA A 535 -2.48 -21.29 -12.71
N ARG A 536 -1.79 -22.12 -11.93
CA ARG A 536 -1.98 -23.58 -11.90
C ARG A 536 -3.42 -23.99 -11.60
N ARG A 537 -4.06 -23.37 -10.60
CA ARG A 537 -5.47 -23.65 -10.28
C ARG A 537 -6.40 -23.39 -11.46
N PHE A 538 -6.22 -22.28 -12.16
CA PHE A 538 -7.01 -21.94 -13.34
C PHE A 538 -6.74 -22.86 -14.53
N TYR A 539 -5.50 -23.28 -14.71
CA TYR A 539 -5.16 -24.32 -15.69
C TYR A 539 -5.83 -25.67 -15.38
N THR A 540 -5.88 -26.07 -14.11
CA THR A 540 -6.61 -27.26 -13.69
C THR A 540 -8.11 -27.14 -13.97
N LEU A 541 -8.72 -25.99 -13.70
CA LEU A 541 -10.13 -25.74 -13.99
C LEU A 541 -10.40 -25.77 -15.51
N SER A 542 -9.52 -25.17 -16.30
CA SER A 542 -9.58 -25.20 -17.76
C SER A 542 -9.50 -26.63 -18.30
N GLU A 543 -8.58 -27.45 -17.78
CA GLU A 543 -8.45 -28.86 -18.12
C GLU A 543 -9.73 -29.65 -17.77
N GLN A 544 -10.27 -29.43 -16.57
CA GLN A 544 -11.50 -30.08 -16.12
C GLN A 544 -12.68 -29.74 -17.04
N ALA A 545 -12.85 -28.46 -17.39
CA ALA A 545 -13.91 -28.02 -18.29
C ALA A 545 -13.77 -28.62 -19.71
N LEU A 546 -12.54 -28.77 -20.23
CA LEU A 546 -12.31 -29.43 -21.53
C LEU A 546 -12.60 -30.92 -21.49
N ARG A 547 -12.16 -31.63 -20.44
CA ARG A 547 -12.48 -33.05 -20.27
C ARG A 547 -13.99 -33.26 -20.16
N GLU A 548 -14.67 -32.42 -19.39
CA GLU A 548 -16.12 -32.46 -19.28
C GLU A 548 -16.82 -32.12 -20.61
N SER A 549 -16.29 -31.17 -21.40
CA SER A 549 -16.79 -30.91 -22.76
C SER A 549 -16.70 -32.16 -23.65
N ILE A 550 -15.61 -32.92 -23.57
CA ILE A 550 -15.42 -34.17 -24.33
C ILE A 550 -16.44 -35.22 -23.90
N GLU A 551 -16.71 -35.36 -22.60
CA GLU A 551 -17.71 -36.29 -22.08
C GLU A 551 -19.13 -35.94 -22.54
N VAL A 552 -19.47 -34.65 -22.57
CA VAL A 552 -20.77 -34.18 -23.07
C VAL A 552 -20.89 -34.36 -24.58
N GLN A 553 -19.86 -33.95 -25.33
CA GLN A 553 -19.82 -34.06 -26.77
C GLN A 553 -18.38 -34.17 -27.29
N SER A 554 -18.01 -35.39 -27.68
CA SER A 554 -16.71 -35.68 -28.29
C SER A 554 -16.60 -35.00 -29.66
N THR A 555 -15.75 -33.97 -29.73
CA THR A 555 -15.52 -33.14 -30.93
C THR A 555 -14.02 -32.94 -31.13
N PRO A 556 -13.52 -32.87 -32.38
CA PRO A 556 -12.10 -32.62 -32.65
C PRO A 556 -11.58 -31.39 -31.90
N LEU A 557 -12.35 -30.30 -31.93
CA LEU A 557 -12.01 -29.04 -31.26
C LEU A 557 -11.76 -29.19 -29.74
N SER A 558 -12.53 -30.02 -29.03
CA SER A 558 -12.32 -30.21 -27.59
C SER A 558 -10.97 -30.88 -27.28
N TYR A 559 -10.59 -31.88 -28.08
CA TYR A 559 -9.29 -32.56 -27.94
C TYR A 559 -8.13 -31.65 -28.34
N ILE A 560 -8.28 -30.87 -29.42
CA ILE A 560 -7.29 -29.88 -29.85
C ILE A 560 -7.02 -28.86 -28.75
N MET A 561 -8.07 -28.28 -28.16
CA MET A 561 -7.92 -27.30 -27.07
C MET A 561 -7.26 -27.92 -25.83
N LEU A 562 -7.58 -29.18 -25.51
CA LEU A 562 -6.94 -29.87 -24.39
C LEU A 562 -5.47 -30.17 -24.67
N ALA A 563 -5.11 -30.57 -25.89
CA ALA A 563 -3.73 -30.76 -26.30
C ALA A 563 -2.92 -29.45 -26.18
N GLN A 564 -3.47 -28.35 -26.68
CA GLN A 564 -2.86 -27.01 -26.56
C GLN A 564 -2.66 -26.61 -25.10
N LEU A 565 -3.66 -26.83 -24.24
CA LEU A 565 -3.54 -26.57 -22.82
C LEU A 565 -2.42 -27.40 -22.19
N LYS A 566 -2.35 -28.70 -22.47
CA LYS A 566 -1.30 -29.61 -21.95
C LYS A 566 0.11 -29.17 -22.35
N MET A 567 0.28 -28.74 -23.59
CA MET A 567 1.55 -28.17 -24.06
C MET A 567 1.90 -26.87 -23.35
N ARG A 568 0.90 -26.05 -23.01
CA ARG A 568 1.11 -24.76 -22.33
C ARG A 568 1.50 -24.92 -20.85
N ILE A 569 0.96 -25.92 -20.15
CA ILE A 569 0.99 -25.96 -18.66
C ILE A 569 2.01 -26.94 -18.06
N SER A 570 2.31 -28.06 -18.72
CA SER A 570 3.05 -29.17 -18.07
C SER A 570 4.19 -29.79 -18.90
N ASP A 571 4.51 -29.28 -20.09
CA ASP A 571 5.41 -29.97 -21.04
C ASP A 571 5.02 -31.46 -21.24
N GLU A 572 3.74 -31.78 -21.05
CA GLU A 572 3.14 -33.12 -21.21
C GLU A 572 2.88 -33.39 -22.70
N VAL A 573 3.95 -33.29 -23.50
CA VAL A 573 3.91 -33.34 -24.96
C VAL A 573 3.40 -34.70 -25.46
N ASP A 574 3.63 -35.77 -24.71
CA ASP A 574 3.15 -37.12 -25.04
C ASP A 574 1.63 -37.24 -24.93
N GLU A 575 1.02 -36.66 -23.89
CA GLU A 575 -0.45 -36.64 -23.77
C GLU A 575 -1.05 -35.74 -24.85
N ALA A 576 -0.43 -34.58 -25.12
CA ALA A 576 -0.86 -33.69 -26.21
C ALA A 576 -0.88 -34.41 -27.57
N GLU A 577 0.15 -35.19 -27.91
CA GLU A 577 0.18 -35.99 -29.15
C GLU A 577 -0.96 -37.03 -29.19
N GLN A 578 -1.24 -37.71 -28.07
CA GLN A 578 -2.34 -38.68 -27.98
C GLN A 578 -3.71 -38.01 -28.19
N LEU A 579 -3.92 -36.84 -27.59
CA LEU A 579 -5.15 -36.06 -27.75
C LEU A 579 -5.34 -35.61 -29.20
N LEU A 580 -4.27 -35.22 -29.90
CA LEU A 580 -4.33 -34.87 -31.33
C LEU A 580 -4.66 -36.07 -32.21
N HIS A 581 -4.15 -37.27 -31.89
CA HIS A 581 -4.58 -38.50 -32.56
C HIS A 581 -6.07 -38.78 -32.34
N GLN A 582 -6.56 -38.62 -31.11
CA GLN A 582 -7.99 -38.73 -30.82
C GLN A 582 -8.83 -37.71 -31.61
N ALA A 583 -8.34 -36.48 -31.77
CA ALA A 583 -8.99 -35.48 -32.62
C ALA A 583 -9.02 -35.90 -34.09
N GLN A 584 -7.93 -36.48 -34.60
CA GLN A 584 -7.80 -36.95 -35.98
C GLN A 584 -8.71 -38.15 -36.31
N ASP A 585 -8.95 -39.03 -35.34
CA ASP A 585 -9.84 -40.19 -35.48
C ASP A 585 -11.33 -39.79 -35.56
N LEU A 586 -11.67 -38.55 -35.18
CA LEU A 586 -12.99 -37.98 -35.32
C LEU A 586 -13.20 -37.35 -36.70
N ARG A 587 -14.47 -37.27 -37.12
CA ARG A 587 -14.82 -36.58 -38.36
C ARG A 587 -14.49 -35.09 -38.24
N SER A 588 -13.39 -34.69 -38.88
CA SER A 588 -12.90 -33.32 -38.89
C SER A 588 -13.29 -32.60 -40.19
N ASN A 589 -13.50 -31.30 -40.10
CA ASN A 589 -13.57 -30.43 -41.27
C ASN A 589 -12.16 -29.94 -41.68
N ARG A 590 -12.02 -29.33 -42.86
CA ARG A 590 -10.74 -28.85 -43.38
C ARG A 590 -9.99 -27.92 -42.42
N ASN A 591 -10.70 -27.07 -41.68
CA ASN A 591 -10.08 -26.18 -40.71
C ASN A 591 -9.61 -26.95 -39.47
N GLU A 592 -10.40 -27.90 -38.98
CA GLU A 592 -9.98 -28.76 -37.86
C GLU A 592 -8.78 -29.62 -38.23
N GLU A 593 -8.76 -30.22 -39.43
CA GLU A 593 -7.60 -30.95 -39.96
C GLU A 593 -6.35 -30.06 -40.02
N MET A 594 -6.50 -28.80 -40.44
CA MET A 594 -5.42 -27.83 -40.45
C MET A 594 -4.88 -27.59 -39.03
N VAL A 595 -5.75 -27.37 -38.03
CA VAL A 595 -5.33 -27.15 -36.64
C VAL A 595 -4.70 -28.41 -36.04
N ILE A 596 -5.21 -29.61 -36.37
CA ILE A 596 -4.62 -30.88 -35.92
C ILE A 596 -3.20 -31.05 -36.47
N GLU A 597 -2.99 -30.82 -37.77
CA GLU A 597 -1.66 -30.88 -38.37
C GLU A 597 -0.73 -29.81 -37.79
N ALA A 598 -1.22 -28.59 -37.56
CA ALA A 598 -0.45 -27.57 -36.86
C ALA A 598 -0.05 -28.03 -35.44
N GLY A 599 -0.98 -28.64 -34.70
CA GLY A 599 -0.71 -29.20 -33.36
C GLY A 599 0.34 -30.32 -33.37
N PHE A 600 0.31 -31.24 -34.34
CA PHE A 600 1.38 -32.24 -34.50
C PHE A 600 2.72 -31.59 -34.83
N GLY A 601 2.69 -30.50 -35.61
CA GLY A 601 3.85 -29.65 -35.85
C GLY A 601 4.42 -29.05 -34.57
N ASP A 602 3.56 -28.50 -33.71
CA ASP A 602 3.95 -27.91 -32.42
C ASP A 602 4.55 -28.96 -31.48
N VAL A 603 3.92 -30.15 -31.38
CA VAL A 603 4.44 -31.30 -30.62
C VAL A 603 5.83 -31.70 -31.10
N ALA A 604 6.02 -31.83 -32.43
CA ALA A 604 7.31 -32.17 -33.00
C ALA A 604 8.36 -31.07 -32.79
N SER A 605 7.95 -29.81 -32.87
CA SER A 605 8.81 -28.64 -32.64
C SER A 605 9.29 -28.57 -31.19
N ASN A 606 8.38 -28.80 -30.23
CA ASN A 606 8.73 -28.85 -28.80
C ASN A 606 9.74 -29.98 -28.52
N ARG A 607 9.59 -31.15 -29.14
CA ARG A 607 10.59 -32.25 -29.07
C ARG A 607 11.90 -31.98 -29.83
N GLY A 608 12.09 -30.80 -30.43
CA GLY A 608 13.26 -30.46 -31.25
C GLY A 608 13.34 -31.18 -32.59
N GLN A 609 12.26 -31.85 -33.03
CA GLN A 609 12.18 -32.60 -34.28
C GLN A 609 11.74 -31.69 -35.43
N PHE A 610 12.47 -30.61 -35.67
CA PHE A 610 12.05 -29.51 -36.55
C PHE A 610 11.77 -29.93 -38.01
N GLU A 611 12.46 -30.94 -38.55
CA GLU A 611 12.15 -31.49 -39.89
C GLU A 611 10.77 -32.18 -39.93
N LYS A 612 10.41 -32.89 -38.85
CA LYS A 612 9.07 -33.50 -38.71
C LYS A 612 8.02 -32.40 -38.54
N ALA A 613 8.34 -31.38 -37.74
CA ALA A 613 7.47 -30.20 -37.56
C ALA A 613 7.18 -29.52 -38.90
N LEU A 614 8.20 -29.29 -39.75
CA LEU A 614 8.02 -28.70 -41.07
C LEU A 614 7.12 -29.51 -42.01
N ARG A 615 7.11 -30.84 -41.91
CA ARG A 615 6.17 -31.67 -42.71
C ARG A 615 4.73 -31.43 -42.28
N HIS A 616 4.47 -31.44 -40.97
CA HIS A 616 3.15 -31.19 -40.42
C HIS A 616 2.67 -29.76 -40.68
N TYR A 617 3.51 -28.75 -40.43
CA TYR A 617 3.19 -27.36 -40.76
C TYR A 617 3.00 -27.16 -42.27
N GLY A 618 3.79 -27.84 -43.11
CA GLY A 618 3.59 -27.83 -44.56
C GLY A 618 2.22 -28.37 -44.96
N ARG A 619 1.79 -29.47 -44.33
CA ARG A 619 0.44 -30.02 -44.54
C ARG A 619 -0.65 -29.05 -44.07
N ALA A 620 -0.47 -28.41 -42.91
CA ALA A 620 -1.37 -27.37 -42.43
C ALA A 620 -1.43 -26.18 -43.41
N ALA A 621 -0.31 -25.77 -44.00
CA ALA A 621 -0.25 -24.71 -45.00
C ALA A 621 -0.92 -25.08 -46.33
N GLU A 622 -0.92 -26.36 -46.73
CA GLU A 622 -1.71 -26.84 -47.88
C GLU A 622 -3.22 -26.72 -47.61
N LEU A 623 -3.62 -27.02 -46.37
CA LEU A 623 -5.02 -26.95 -45.94
C LEU A 623 -5.49 -25.50 -45.84
N SER A 624 -4.67 -24.58 -45.32
CA SER A 624 -4.96 -23.14 -45.27
C SER A 624 -3.74 -22.29 -45.66
N PRO A 625 -3.57 -22.00 -46.97
CA PRO A 625 -2.39 -21.31 -47.49
C PRO A 625 -2.23 -19.86 -47.01
N ASP A 626 -3.30 -19.26 -46.49
CA ASP A 626 -3.37 -17.85 -46.13
C ASP A 626 -3.34 -17.65 -44.61
N TYR A 627 -3.33 -18.73 -43.81
CA TYR A 627 -3.28 -18.62 -42.37
C TYR A 627 -1.87 -18.27 -41.88
N GLN A 628 -1.70 -17.01 -41.46
CA GLN A 628 -0.42 -16.41 -41.09
C GLN A 628 0.31 -17.18 -39.98
N GLY A 629 -0.44 -17.70 -39.00
CA GLY A 629 0.12 -18.42 -37.85
C GLY A 629 0.96 -19.63 -38.26
N ILE A 630 0.57 -20.35 -39.32
CA ILE A 630 1.32 -21.50 -39.83
C ILE A 630 2.63 -21.06 -40.49
N TRP A 631 2.63 -19.98 -41.27
CA TRP A 631 3.87 -19.46 -41.89
C TRP A 631 4.87 -18.95 -40.87
N ASN A 632 4.38 -18.34 -39.78
CA ASN A 632 5.22 -18.00 -38.63
C ASN A 632 5.84 -19.26 -38.01
N ALA A 633 5.05 -20.32 -37.76
CA ALA A 633 5.54 -21.58 -37.20
C ALA A 633 6.57 -22.28 -38.12
N ILE A 634 6.34 -22.30 -39.44
CA ILE A 634 7.31 -22.78 -40.45
C ILE A 634 8.62 -22.00 -40.37
N GLY A 635 8.55 -20.67 -40.34
CA GLY A 635 9.73 -19.80 -40.24
C GLY A 635 10.51 -20.05 -38.95
N GLN A 636 9.83 -20.24 -37.83
CA GLN A 636 10.47 -20.59 -36.56
C GLN A 636 11.19 -21.94 -36.62
N ALA A 637 10.55 -22.98 -37.16
CA ALA A 637 11.17 -24.29 -37.32
C ALA A 637 12.39 -24.25 -38.27
N GLN A 638 12.31 -23.51 -39.40
CA GLN A 638 13.44 -23.30 -40.31
C GLN A 638 14.60 -22.56 -39.65
N LYS A 639 14.30 -21.55 -38.83
CA LYS A 639 15.30 -20.82 -38.05
C LYS A 639 16.04 -21.76 -37.09
N GLN A 640 15.32 -22.64 -36.40
CA GLN A 640 15.94 -23.64 -35.51
C GLN A 640 16.83 -24.64 -36.28
N LEU A 641 16.48 -24.95 -37.52
CA LEU A 641 17.31 -25.74 -38.45
C LEU A 641 18.45 -24.94 -39.11
N LYS A 642 18.64 -23.66 -38.76
CA LYS A 642 19.63 -22.74 -39.36
C LYS A 642 19.44 -22.50 -40.86
N ARG A 643 18.22 -22.66 -41.37
CA ARG A 643 17.85 -22.38 -42.76
C ARG A 643 17.35 -20.93 -42.89
N SER A 644 18.23 -19.98 -42.66
CA SER A 644 17.87 -18.56 -42.49
C SER A 644 17.17 -17.95 -43.72
N GLU A 645 17.60 -18.31 -44.94
CA GLU A 645 17.01 -17.79 -46.18
C GLU A 645 15.56 -18.26 -46.37
N GLU A 646 15.27 -19.53 -46.08
CA GLU A 646 13.91 -20.06 -46.14
C GLU A 646 13.02 -19.48 -45.04
N ALA A 647 13.57 -19.32 -43.83
CA ALA A 647 12.86 -18.71 -42.70
C ALA A 647 12.43 -17.26 -43.02
N GLU A 648 13.30 -16.48 -43.66
CA GLU A 648 12.98 -15.12 -44.09
C GLU A 648 11.79 -15.08 -45.07
N VAL A 649 11.75 -16.00 -46.03
CA VAL A 649 10.61 -16.12 -46.97
C VAL A 649 9.32 -16.45 -46.23
N SER A 650 9.37 -17.41 -45.30
CA SER A 650 8.21 -17.81 -44.49
C SER A 650 7.71 -16.67 -43.60
N PHE A 651 8.61 -15.95 -42.93
CA PHE A 651 8.23 -14.78 -42.12
C PHE A 651 7.67 -13.64 -42.97
N LYS A 652 8.24 -13.38 -44.15
CA LYS A 652 7.67 -12.39 -45.09
C LYS A 652 6.25 -12.77 -45.50
N ARG A 653 5.99 -14.06 -45.75
CA ARG A 653 4.65 -14.53 -46.07
C ARG A 653 3.68 -14.39 -44.88
N ALA A 654 4.13 -14.64 -43.66
CA ALA A 654 3.33 -14.37 -42.46
C ALA A 654 2.95 -12.89 -42.31
N LEU A 655 3.75 -11.96 -42.87
CA LEU A 655 3.53 -10.51 -42.82
C LEU A 655 2.75 -9.92 -44.00
N GLN A 656 2.60 -10.65 -45.12
CA GLN A 656 2.08 -10.12 -46.39
C GLN A 656 0.61 -9.65 -46.36
N GLU A 657 -0.18 -10.05 -45.36
CA GLU A 657 -1.56 -9.56 -45.16
C GLU A 657 -1.62 -8.33 -44.25
N ASN A 658 -0.71 -8.20 -43.28
CA ASN A 658 -0.59 -6.99 -42.46
C ASN A 658 -0.24 -5.76 -43.33
N GLN A 659 0.49 -5.98 -44.43
CA GLN A 659 0.81 -4.93 -45.39
C GLN A 659 -0.40 -4.51 -46.26
N ARG A 660 -1.36 -5.41 -46.53
CA ARG A 660 -2.63 -5.07 -47.20
C ARG A 660 -3.59 -4.31 -46.29
N ASP A 661 -3.60 -4.62 -44.99
CA ASP A 661 -4.35 -3.85 -44.00
C ASP A 661 -3.70 -2.47 -43.79
N LEU A 662 -2.37 -2.38 -43.62
CA LEU A 662 -1.65 -1.11 -43.51
C LEU A 662 -1.74 -0.24 -44.78
N GLU A 663 -1.72 -0.82 -45.99
CA GLU A 663 -1.91 -0.10 -47.26
C GLU A 663 -3.38 0.30 -47.52
N ALA A 664 -4.35 -0.31 -46.84
CA ALA A 664 -5.76 0.11 -46.87
C ALA A 664 -6.07 1.28 -45.91
N TYR A 665 -5.18 1.58 -44.96
CA TYR A 665 -5.26 2.71 -44.01
C TYR A 665 -4.32 3.89 -44.34
N THR A 666 -3.59 3.84 -45.46
CA THR A 666 -2.87 4.99 -46.06
C THR A 666 -3.64 5.57 -47.23
#